data_AF-A0A432FP83-F1
#
_entry.id   AF-A0A432FP83-F1
#
_cell.length_a   1.000
_cell.length_b   1.000
_cell.length_c   1.000
_cell.angle_alpha   90.00
_cell.angle_beta   90.00
_cell.angle_gamma   90.00
#
_symmetry.space_group_name_H-M   'P 1'
#
loop_
_entity.id
_entity.type
_entity.pdbx_description
1 polymer ?
#
loop_
_entity_poly.entity_id
_entity_poly.type
_entity_poly.pdbx_seq_one_letter_code
_entity_poly.pdbx_strand_id
1 'polypeptide(L)'
;MLIAISGLHIGLVSGLAYLLGRFLWCRVLALCARWPASVAAVPPALLAGAGYAALAGFSLPTQRALIMLAVIMGALLLRRHLHPLQAMAIALLLVVIRDPLSLQSAGFWLSFGAVGILYLVASRGKGRWSWLWQQFSISLGLMPILIWQQMDLSLLSPLVNLAAIPLFSLLVVPGVLLGLLLEVLAGWPGDWLLQGTAWLLDGFYRVLEWLARWNPQLSGRELLLWLLLAVVFVAGTWRILQGRRRSLVLAVAMPAVMLLSVRGFLSPRPAVNSFELQLLDVGQGLSAVVRTSDHLLIFDTGPRFPSGFNTGHAVLVPYLRTLGVGRVDRLLLSHGDLDHVGGATGLLQYVGVEEILGGEPARLAIHRSVERCHRGEQWWWDGVHFEILSPGLVPGAEGNDASCVLRVSTGDQALLLTGDIEAGVEQALVKVDAAGLGSSVVVAAHHGSRSSSSAGFIEAVAPRYVLFSAGVHNRWGFPRVEVEQRWCDGGAVPLNTAVEGAIGFRFTPSSLQGPFLHARRHRRYWQWQMEQQIPVACSMIAGSLNRGRFAVYELIKAGGLLMWPIIACSVAAMAITLERMWAYRRKRVVPDHLLPQIWKLYKKGELDRQRILAIRESSPLGRMLATGLSNLHHSREVMKEAIEEEGRQVVHELERYLNALGTIAAISPLLGLLGTVIGMIKVFTAITAAGVGNPGVLAGGISEALITTAAGLSVAIPSLIAHRYLTGKVDELAIAMEEQAIKMVEVLHGEREQ
;
A
#
# COMPACT_ATOMS: atom_id res chain seq x y z
N MET A 1 2.36 17.56 12.11
CA MET A 1 2.79 18.60 11.14
C MET A 1 4.24 18.46 10.65
N LEU A 2 5.14 17.88 11.46
CA LEU A 2 6.57 17.69 11.17
C LEU A 2 6.92 16.89 9.89
N ILE A 3 5.99 16.13 9.30
CA ILE A 3 6.26 15.31 8.11
C ILE A 3 6.01 16.10 6.80
N ALA A 4 5.38 17.28 6.86
CA ALA A 4 5.12 18.12 5.70
C ALA A 4 6.34 18.97 5.23
N ILE A 5 7.52 18.78 5.81
CA ILE A 5 8.70 19.67 5.66
C ILE A 5 9.47 19.47 4.33
N SER A 6 9.13 18.46 3.53
CA SER A 6 9.79 18.20 2.22
C SER A 6 9.91 19.43 1.31
N GLY A 7 8.92 20.35 1.31
CA GLY A 7 8.95 21.56 0.49
C GLY A 7 9.94 22.61 0.96
N LEU A 8 10.11 22.78 2.28
CA LEU A 8 11.08 23.72 2.83
C LEU A 8 12.50 23.24 2.58
N HIS A 9 12.76 21.94 2.74
CA HIS A 9 14.08 21.36 2.48
C HIS A 9 14.47 21.42 1.01
N ILE A 10 13.55 21.10 0.09
CA ILE A 10 13.77 21.30 -1.35
C ILE A 10 14.05 22.77 -1.64
N GLY A 11 13.29 23.69 -1.05
CA GLY A 11 13.50 25.13 -1.19
C GLY A 11 14.88 25.57 -0.69
N LEU A 12 15.36 25.03 0.44
CA LEU A 12 16.67 25.33 1.01
C LEU A 12 17.82 24.83 0.12
N VAL A 13 17.78 23.54 -0.25
CA VAL A 13 18.81 22.91 -1.09
C VAL A 13 18.88 23.59 -2.46
N SER A 14 17.73 23.80 -3.10
CA SER A 14 17.65 24.45 -4.40
C SER A 14 18.03 25.93 -4.32
N GLY A 15 17.66 26.62 -3.22
CA GLY A 15 18.01 28.00 -2.97
C GLY A 15 19.51 28.20 -2.76
N LEU A 16 20.18 27.31 -2.02
CA LEU A 16 21.62 27.33 -1.85
C LEU A 16 22.34 27.08 -3.18
N ALA A 17 21.90 26.07 -3.95
CA ALA A 17 22.44 25.79 -5.28
C ALA A 17 22.23 26.98 -6.25
N TYR A 18 21.08 27.65 -6.17
CA TYR A 18 20.81 28.86 -6.93
C TYR A 18 21.77 30.00 -6.55
N LEU A 19 21.95 30.27 -5.25
CA LEU A 19 22.85 31.34 -4.78
C LEU A 19 24.31 31.05 -5.14
N LEU A 20 24.75 29.79 -4.99
CA LEU A 20 26.10 29.36 -5.37
C LEU A 20 26.32 29.47 -6.88
N GLY A 21 25.37 28.96 -7.67
CA GLY A 21 25.41 29.05 -9.13
C GLY A 21 25.47 30.51 -9.60
N ARG A 22 24.64 31.38 -9.00
CA ARG A 22 24.66 32.82 -9.27
C ARG A 22 26.00 33.45 -8.89
N PHE A 23 26.54 33.13 -7.72
CA PHE A 23 27.80 33.66 -7.23
C PHE A 23 28.97 33.27 -8.15
N LEU A 24 29.07 31.98 -8.52
CA LEU A 24 30.09 31.47 -9.42
C LEU A 24 29.96 32.09 -10.81
N TRP A 25 28.73 32.24 -11.33
CA TRP A 25 28.49 32.86 -12.63
C TRP A 25 28.92 34.34 -12.65
N CYS A 26 28.63 35.08 -11.57
CA CYS A 26 29.04 36.48 -11.42
C CYS A 26 30.58 36.67 -11.44
N ARG A 27 31.38 35.64 -11.16
CA ARG A 27 32.85 35.72 -11.23
C ARG A 27 33.40 35.73 -12.65
N VAL A 28 32.60 35.32 -13.64
CA VAL A 28 33.01 35.27 -15.04
C VAL A 28 32.26 36.35 -15.83
N LEU A 29 32.83 37.56 -15.87
CA LEU A 29 32.25 38.74 -16.53
C LEU A 29 31.80 38.47 -17.97
N ALA A 30 32.57 37.69 -18.75
CA ALA A 30 32.23 37.33 -20.13
C ALA A 30 30.93 36.51 -20.25
N LEU A 31 30.61 35.68 -19.27
CA LEU A 31 29.37 34.87 -19.25
C LEU A 31 28.17 35.70 -18.81
N CYS A 32 28.35 36.62 -17.87
CA CYS A 32 27.32 37.58 -17.45
C CYS A 32 26.86 38.50 -18.58
N ALA A 33 27.76 38.86 -19.50
CA ALA A 33 27.43 39.66 -20.68
C ALA A 33 26.49 38.93 -21.65
N ARG A 34 26.52 37.59 -21.67
CA ARG A 34 25.64 36.77 -22.52
C ARG A 34 24.33 36.45 -21.80
N TRP A 35 24.40 35.96 -20.57
CA TRP A 35 23.25 35.45 -19.81
C TRP A 35 23.21 36.07 -18.42
N PRO A 36 22.07 36.63 -17.98
CA PRO A 36 21.92 37.14 -16.62
C PRO A 36 22.20 36.05 -15.59
N ALA A 37 22.99 36.36 -14.55
CA ALA A 37 23.36 35.40 -13.52
C ALA A 37 22.16 34.77 -12.80
N SER A 38 21.03 35.47 -12.72
CA SER A 38 19.76 34.93 -12.18
C SER A 38 19.16 33.82 -13.05
N VAL A 39 19.35 33.87 -14.37
CA VAL A 39 18.87 32.85 -15.31
C VAL A 39 19.84 31.67 -15.33
N ALA A 40 21.13 31.94 -15.35
CA ALA A 40 22.17 30.91 -15.33
C ALA A 40 22.19 30.08 -14.03
N ALA A 41 21.69 30.65 -12.94
CA ALA A 41 21.54 29.95 -11.66
C ALA A 41 20.34 28.98 -11.60
N VAL A 42 19.45 28.98 -12.59
CA VAL A 42 18.26 28.11 -12.58
C VAL A 42 18.59 26.62 -12.75
N PRO A 43 19.39 26.19 -13.77
CA PRO A 43 19.73 24.78 -13.93
C PRO A 43 20.33 24.12 -12.67
N PRO A 44 21.33 24.69 -11.97
CA PRO A 44 21.87 24.06 -10.76
C PRO A 44 20.83 23.99 -9.64
N ALA A 45 19.94 24.98 -9.53
CA ALA A 45 18.84 24.95 -8.55
C ALA A 45 17.85 23.80 -8.82
N LEU A 46 17.44 23.62 -10.08
CA LEU A 46 16.54 22.54 -10.49
C LEU A 46 17.19 21.16 -10.34
N LEU A 47 18.46 21.02 -10.71
CA LEU A 47 19.21 19.78 -10.56
C LEU A 47 19.37 19.39 -9.09
N ALA A 48 19.69 20.35 -8.22
CA ALA A 48 19.80 20.11 -6.78
C ALA A 48 18.45 19.72 -6.17
N GLY A 49 17.37 20.42 -6.55
CA GLY A 49 16.01 20.09 -6.11
C GLY A 49 15.54 18.71 -6.58
N ALA A 50 15.81 18.35 -7.84
CA ALA A 50 15.51 17.03 -8.39
C ALA A 50 16.35 15.93 -7.74
N GLY A 51 17.64 16.19 -7.48
CA GLY A 51 18.53 15.27 -6.76
C GLY A 51 18.05 15.01 -5.34
N TYR A 52 17.65 16.05 -4.60
CA TYR A 52 17.05 15.88 -3.28
C TYR A 52 15.74 15.07 -3.35
N ALA A 53 14.87 15.36 -4.32
CA ALA A 53 13.63 14.60 -4.50
C ALA A 53 13.92 13.12 -4.81
N ALA A 54 14.96 12.82 -5.60
CA ALA A 54 15.39 11.45 -5.89
C ALA A 54 15.93 10.73 -4.65
N LEU A 55 16.77 11.39 -3.85
CA LEU A 55 17.27 10.85 -2.57
C LEU A 55 16.12 10.55 -1.60
N ALA A 56 15.07 11.37 -1.62
CA ALA A 56 13.85 11.16 -0.84
C ALA A 56 12.83 10.20 -1.50
N GLY A 57 13.25 9.44 -2.52
CA GLY A 57 12.43 8.42 -3.19
C GLY A 57 11.25 8.95 -4.00
N PHE A 58 11.29 10.23 -4.41
CA PHE A 58 10.19 10.93 -5.07
C PHE A 58 8.84 10.75 -4.34
N SER A 59 8.84 10.83 -3.00
CA SER A 59 7.59 10.84 -2.23
C SER A 59 6.63 11.94 -2.70
N LEU A 60 5.32 11.73 -2.60
CA LEU A 60 4.30 12.70 -3.07
C LEU A 60 4.54 14.15 -2.60
N PRO A 61 4.94 14.41 -1.32
CA PRO A 61 5.28 15.76 -0.87
C PRO A 61 6.47 16.39 -1.63
N THR A 62 7.51 15.60 -1.92
CA THR A 62 8.70 16.07 -2.66
C THR A 62 8.39 16.35 -4.13
N GLN A 63 7.53 15.54 -4.78
CA GLN A 63 7.08 15.79 -6.15
C GLN A 63 6.33 17.12 -6.26
N ARG A 64 5.41 17.41 -5.33
CA ARG A 64 4.68 18.68 -5.31
C ARG A 64 5.61 19.88 -5.14
N ALA A 65 6.55 19.78 -4.22
CA ALA A 65 7.55 20.82 -4.00
C ALA A 65 8.45 21.05 -5.22
N LEU A 66 8.87 19.97 -5.90
CA LEU A 66 9.65 20.06 -7.14
C LEU A 66 8.86 20.71 -8.27
N ILE A 67 7.56 20.41 -8.40
CA ILE A 67 6.68 21.08 -9.36
C ILE A 67 6.56 22.58 -9.04
N MET A 68 6.36 22.95 -7.76
CA MET A 68 6.31 24.35 -7.35
C MET A 68 7.62 25.09 -7.64
N LEU A 69 8.77 24.45 -7.37
CA LEU A 69 10.09 24.97 -7.72
C LEU A 69 10.22 25.15 -9.23
N ALA A 70 9.83 24.16 -10.03
CA ALA A 70 9.89 24.20 -11.48
C ALA A 70 9.04 25.32 -12.09
N VAL A 71 7.86 25.61 -11.52
CA VAL A 71 7.01 26.74 -11.95
C VAL A 71 7.70 28.07 -11.70
N ILE A 72 8.27 28.27 -10.50
CA ILE A 72 8.97 29.52 -10.14
C ILE A 72 10.24 29.70 -10.99
N MET A 73 11.05 28.64 -11.11
CA MET A 73 12.29 28.63 -11.88
C MET A 73 12.04 28.75 -13.38
N GLY A 74 10.98 28.13 -13.91
CA GLY A 74 10.53 28.28 -15.28
C GLY A 74 10.11 29.71 -15.60
N ALA A 75 9.43 30.40 -14.67
CA ALA A 75 9.10 31.81 -14.83
C ALA A 75 10.36 32.70 -14.90
N LEU A 76 11.39 32.39 -14.09
CA LEU A 76 12.68 33.07 -14.16
C LEU A 76 13.40 32.81 -15.49
N LEU A 77 13.43 31.56 -15.98
CA LEU A 77 14.00 31.21 -17.28
C LEU A 77 13.31 31.94 -18.44
N LEU A 78 11.97 31.96 -18.41
CA LEU A 78 11.14 32.65 -19.40
C LEU A 78 11.12 34.17 -19.21
N ARG A 79 11.78 34.69 -18.16
CA ARG A 79 11.81 36.11 -17.78
C ARG A 79 10.41 36.73 -17.67
N ARG A 80 9.46 35.95 -17.15
CA ARG A 80 8.08 36.36 -16.90
C ARG A 80 7.87 36.62 -15.42
N HIS A 81 7.24 37.75 -15.09
CA HIS A 81 6.77 38.00 -13.73
C HIS A 81 5.47 37.22 -13.50
N LEU A 82 5.55 36.16 -12.69
CA LEU A 82 4.35 35.48 -12.19
C LEU A 82 3.96 36.06 -10.83
N HIS A 83 2.69 36.42 -10.69
CA HIS A 83 2.14 36.72 -9.39
C HIS A 83 2.13 35.43 -8.53
N PRO A 84 2.45 35.47 -7.22
CA PRO A 84 2.54 34.25 -6.39
C PRO A 84 1.29 33.36 -6.44
N LEU A 85 0.09 33.95 -6.51
CA LEU A 85 -1.16 33.21 -6.69
C LEU A 85 -1.25 32.49 -8.05
N GLN A 86 -0.72 33.08 -9.12
CA GLN A 86 -0.66 32.44 -10.42
C GLN A 86 0.33 31.28 -10.41
N ALA A 87 1.51 31.47 -9.81
CA ALA A 87 2.47 30.38 -9.63
C ALA A 87 1.86 29.21 -8.81
N MET A 88 1.14 29.53 -7.74
CA MET A 88 0.42 28.54 -6.94
C MET A 88 -0.68 27.84 -7.75
N ALA A 89 -1.46 28.57 -8.55
CA ALA A 89 -2.51 28.00 -9.39
C ALA A 89 -1.96 27.08 -10.49
N ILE A 90 -0.86 27.48 -11.14
CA ILE A 90 -0.17 26.64 -12.14
C ILE A 90 0.39 25.39 -11.47
N ALA A 91 1.05 25.51 -10.31
CA ALA A 91 1.57 24.37 -9.59
C ALA A 91 0.46 23.40 -9.14
N LEU A 92 -0.67 23.95 -8.65
CA LEU A 92 -1.85 23.15 -8.30
C LEU A 92 -2.38 22.39 -9.51
N LEU A 93 -2.54 23.07 -10.64
CA LEU A 93 -3.00 22.47 -11.89
C LEU A 93 -2.07 21.34 -12.34
N LEU A 94 -0.75 21.57 -12.35
CA LEU A 94 0.23 20.56 -12.76
C LEU A 94 0.25 19.35 -11.82
N VAL A 95 0.11 19.56 -10.50
CA VAL A 95 0.00 18.48 -9.52
C VAL A 95 -1.25 17.64 -9.77
N VAL A 96 -2.41 18.27 -10.00
CA VAL A 96 -3.68 17.57 -10.25
C VAL A 96 -3.68 16.86 -11.61
N ILE A 97 -3.06 17.43 -12.64
CA ILE A 97 -2.89 16.76 -13.95
C ILE A 97 -2.03 15.51 -13.81
N ARG A 98 -0.92 15.59 -13.06
CA ARG A 98 -0.02 14.45 -12.84
C ARG A 98 -0.64 13.37 -11.96
N ASP A 99 -1.28 13.80 -10.87
CA ASP A 99 -1.92 12.93 -9.89
C ASP A 99 -3.27 13.52 -9.45
N PRO A 100 -4.37 13.15 -10.13
CA PRO A 100 -5.70 13.64 -9.79
C PRO A 100 -6.21 13.12 -8.44
N LEU A 101 -5.66 12.00 -7.95
CA LEU A 101 -6.02 11.45 -6.64
C LEU A 101 -5.37 12.24 -5.50
N SER A 102 -4.39 13.09 -5.78
CA SER A 102 -3.75 13.96 -4.78
C SER A 102 -4.76 14.84 -4.02
N LEU A 103 -5.90 15.17 -4.61
CA LEU A 103 -7.01 15.91 -3.98
C LEU A 103 -7.61 15.20 -2.76
N GLN A 104 -7.47 13.88 -2.67
CA GLN A 104 -7.91 13.09 -1.51
C GLN A 104 -6.85 13.02 -0.42
N SER A 105 -5.61 13.37 -0.73
CA SER A 105 -4.52 13.34 0.24
C SER A 105 -4.57 14.54 1.18
N ALA A 106 -4.36 14.30 2.47
CA ALA A 106 -4.22 15.35 3.46
C ALA A 106 -3.11 16.34 3.09
N GLY A 107 -1.98 15.80 2.65
CA GLY A 107 -0.79 16.57 2.28
C GLY A 107 -1.01 17.58 1.16
N PHE A 108 -1.93 17.35 0.22
CA PHE A 108 -2.24 18.32 -0.82
C PHE A 108 -2.82 19.60 -0.22
N TRP A 109 -3.89 19.47 0.57
CA TRP A 109 -4.58 20.59 1.19
C TRP A 109 -3.71 21.33 2.20
N LEU A 110 -2.93 20.58 3.00
CA LEU A 110 -1.99 21.18 3.95
C LEU A 110 -0.88 21.97 3.24
N SER A 111 -0.31 21.46 2.15
CA SER A 111 0.75 22.16 1.40
C SER A 111 0.26 23.46 0.76
N PHE A 112 -0.80 23.40 -0.06
CA PHE A 112 -1.31 24.58 -0.75
C PHE A 112 -1.99 25.56 0.22
N GLY A 113 -2.68 25.05 1.24
CA GLY A 113 -3.26 25.85 2.32
C GLY A 113 -2.19 26.63 3.09
N ALA A 114 -1.08 25.99 3.46
CA ALA A 114 0.01 26.65 4.19
C ALA A 114 0.59 27.81 3.39
N VAL A 115 0.87 27.60 2.10
CA VAL A 115 1.43 28.63 1.21
C VAL A 115 0.43 29.77 0.99
N GLY A 116 -0.86 29.46 0.82
CA GLY A 116 -1.93 30.46 0.72
C GLY A 116 -2.05 31.33 1.97
N ILE A 117 -2.04 30.72 3.16
CA ILE A 117 -2.10 31.42 4.45
C ILE A 117 -0.85 32.29 4.63
N LEU A 118 0.33 31.73 4.39
CA LEU A 118 1.59 32.47 4.46
C LEU A 118 1.57 33.67 3.52
N TYR A 119 1.09 33.53 2.28
CA TYR A 119 1.00 34.65 1.36
C TYR A 119 0.07 35.77 1.87
N LEU A 120 -1.09 35.43 2.44
CA LEU A 120 -2.05 36.41 2.98
C LEU A 120 -1.55 37.15 4.22
N VAL A 121 -0.66 36.52 5.00
CA VAL A 121 -0.14 37.02 6.28
C VAL A 121 1.25 37.64 6.16
N ALA A 122 2.12 37.10 5.31
CA ALA A 122 3.50 37.55 5.12
C ALA A 122 3.58 39.01 4.63
N SER A 123 2.55 39.50 3.93
CA SER A 123 2.47 40.90 3.52
C SER A 123 2.18 41.88 4.67
N ARG A 124 1.90 41.40 5.88
CA ARG A 124 1.39 42.22 7.01
C ARG A 124 2.28 42.27 8.25
N GLY A 125 3.21 41.33 8.44
CA GLY A 125 4.09 41.30 9.61
C GLY A 125 5.45 41.95 9.35
N LYS A 126 5.66 43.19 9.82
CA LYS A 126 7.00 43.79 9.91
C LYS A 126 7.41 43.86 11.39
N GLY A 127 8.57 43.29 11.75
CA GLY A 127 9.12 43.37 13.12
C GLY A 127 9.76 42.06 13.63
N ARG A 128 10.39 42.14 14.81
CA ARG A 128 11.16 41.03 15.43
C ARG A 128 10.34 39.77 15.75
N TRP A 129 9.02 39.91 15.86
CA TRP A 129 8.09 38.84 16.23
C TRP A 129 7.32 38.26 15.02
N SER A 130 7.68 38.67 13.80
CA SER A 130 7.01 38.24 12.56
C SER A 130 7.00 36.72 12.39
N TRP A 131 8.08 36.04 12.78
CA TRP A 131 8.20 34.58 12.74
C TRP A 131 7.19 33.86 13.67
N LEU A 132 7.01 34.33 14.91
CA LEU A 132 5.98 33.80 15.83
C LEU A 132 4.57 33.99 15.26
N TRP A 133 4.32 35.17 14.69
CA TRP A 133 3.03 35.48 14.07
C TRP A 133 2.72 34.57 12.88
N GLN A 134 3.72 34.27 12.04
CA GLN A 134 3.59 33.32 10.94
C GLN A 134 3.28 31.91 11.42
N GLN A 135 3.97 31.42 12.47
CA GLN A 135 3.70 30.09 13.04
C GLN A 135 2.28 29.97 13.61
N PHE A 136 1.83 30.99 14.34
CA PHE A 136 0.47 31.03 14.87
C PHE A 136 -0.58 31.08 13.75
N SER A 137 -0.33 31.89 12.72
CA SER A 137 -1.23 32.03 11.58
C SER A 137 -1.37 30.75 10.75
N ILE A 138 -0.28 30.04 10.49
CA ILE A 138 -0.31 28.73 9.82
C ILE A 138 -1.09 27.72 10.67
N SER A 139 -0.80 27.66 11.96
CA SER A 139 -1.42 26.69 12.87
C SER A 139 -2.93 26.89 12.95
N LEU A 140 -3.37 28.14 13.11
CA LEU A 140 -4.79 28.49 13.18
C LEU A 140 -5.47 28.37 11.81
N GLY A 141 -4.81 28.79 10.73
CA GLY A 141 -5.39 28.78 9.39
C GLY A 141 -5.52 27.39 8.77
N LEU A 142 -4.65 26.44 9.13
CA LEU A 142 -4.74 25.04 8.69
C LEU A 142 -5.67 24.19 9.56
N MET A 143 -6.06 24.70 10.72
CA MET A 143 -6.91 23.99 11.68
C MET A 143 -8.21 23.46 11.05
N PRO A 144 -8.98 24.23 10.25
CA PRO A 144 -10.21 23.70 9.64
C PRO A 144 -9.95 22.53 8.68
N ILE A 145 -8.82 22.55 7.98
CA ILE A 145 -8.42 21.46 7.07
C ILE A 145 -8.09 20.21 7.88
N LEU A 146 -7.37 20.36 9.00
CA LEU A 146 -7.04 19.27 9.90
C LEU A 146 -8.31 18.65 10.54
N ILE A 147 -9.26 19.47 10.98
CA ILE A 147 -10.57 19.01 11.50
C ILE A 147 -11.35 18.27 10.42
N TRP A 148 -11.46 18.86 9.24
CA TRP A 148 -12.21 18.26 8.13
C TRP A 148 -11.65 16.89 7.73
N GLN A 149 -10.33 16.71 7.88
CA GLN A 149 -9.64 15.44 7.62
C GLN A 149 -9.52 14.54 8.86
N GLN A 150 -10.21 14.89 9.95
CA GLN A 150 -10.28 14.10 11.20
C GLN A 150 -8.89 13.81 11.80
N MET A 151 -7.94 14.72 11.58
CA MET A 151 -6.59 14.62 12.12
C MET A 151 -6.53 15.20 13.54
N ASP A 152 -5.72 14.59 14.38
CA ASP A 152 -5.52 15.03 15.76
C ASP A 152 -4.91 16.44 15.80
N LEU A 153 -5.49 17.31 16.63
CA LEU A 153 -5.01 18.67 16.83
C LEU A 153 -4.18 18.77 18.10
N SER A 154 -2.95 19.25 17.95
CA SER A 154 -2.05 19.49 19.07
C SER A 154 -1.96 20.99 19.34
N LEU A 155 -2.41 21.42 20.52
CA LEU A 155 -2.25 22.81 20.99
C LEU A 155 -0.78 23.20 21.13
N LEU A 156 0.09 22.21 21.32
CA LEU A 156 1.54 22.40 21.41
C LEU A 156 2.20 22.54 20.02
N SER A 157 1.48 22.26 18.92
CA SER A 157 2.05 22.29 17.57
C SER A 157 2.75 23.61 17.20
N PRO A 158 2.23 24.83 17.52
CA PRO A 158 2.92 26.08 17.18
C PRO A 158 4.28 26.20 17.90
N LEU A 159 4.35 25.79 19.17
CA LEU A 159 5.56 25.85 19.98
C LEU A 159 6.58 24.80 19.53
N VAL A 160 6.11 23.58 19.25
CA VAL A 160 6.97 22.51 18.74
C VAL A 160 7.53 22.88 17.38
N ASN A 161 6.70 23.40 16.45
CA ASN A 161 7.15 23.83 15.13
C ASN A 161 8.18 24.97 15.20
N LEU A 162 8.12 25.80 16.23
CA LEU A 162 9.06 26.90 16.46
C LEU A 162 10.49 26.42 16.67
N ALA A 163 10.66 25.34 17.42
CA ALA A 163 11.97 24.72 17.67
C ALA A 163 12.32 23.74 16.55
N ALA A 164 11.34 22.96 16.09
CA ALA A 164 11.54 21.92 15.10
C ALA A 164 11.99 22.45 13.75
N ILE A 165 11.33 23.49 13.22
CA ILE A 165 11.63 23.96 11.85
C ILE A 165 13.08 24.42 11.73
N PRO A 166 13.62 25.28 12.64
CA PRO A 166 15.04 25.63 12.63
C PRO A 166 15.96 24.44 12.86
N LEU A 167 15.64 23.56 13.82
CA LEU A 167 16.43 22.36 14.09
C LEU A 167 16.59 21.49 12.83
N PHE A 168 15.48 21.17 12.17
CA PHE A 168 15.49 20.34 10.97
C PHE A 168 16.14 21.04 9.78
N SER A 169 15.84 22.33 9.58
CA SER A 169 16.30 23.07 8.39
C SER A 169 17.77 23.47 8.47
N LEU A 170 18.29 23.77 9.67
CA LEU A 170 19.65 24.30 9.84
C LEU A 170 20.67 23.27 10.32
N LEU A 171 20.24 22.27 11.09
CA LEU A 171 21.14 21.31 11.70
C LEU A 171 20.96 19.91 11.10
N VAL A 172 19.74 19.37 11.14
CA VAL A 172 19.50 17.96 10.75
C VAL A 172 19.72 17.75 9.25
N VAL A 173 18.97 18.45 8.37
CA VAL A 173 19.05 18.18 6.93
C VAL A 173 20.43 18.53 6.36
N PRO A 174 21.02 19.70 6.66
CA PRO A 174 22.38 19.98 6.23
C PRO A 174 23.40 18.98 6.78
N GLY A 175 23.28 18.58 8.05
CA GLY A 175 24.15 17.59 8.68
C GLY A 175 24.05 16.21 8.03
N VAL A 176 22.85 15.74 7.70
CA VAL A 176 22.66 14.46 7.02
C VAL A 176 23.21 14.49 5.59
N LEU A 177 22.94 15.56 4.83
CA LEU A 177 23.45 15.69 3.46
C LEU A 177 24.98 15.82 3.42
N LEU A 178 25.56 16.60 4.34
CA LEU A 178 27.00 16.72 4.45
C LEU A 178 27.64 15.43 4.97
N GLY A 179 27.03 14.77 5.94
CA GLY A 179 27.47 13.49 6.47
C GLY A 179 27.49 12.42 5.39
N LEU A 180 26.44 12.33 4.58
CA LEU A 180 26.38 11.42 3.42
C LEU A 180 27.48 11.72 2.40
N LEU A 181 27.73 13.01 2.11
CA LEU A 181 28.79 13.41 1.18
C LEU A 181 30.17 13.05 1.73
N LEU A 182 30.43 13.33 3.01
CA LEU A 182 31.71 13.03 3.66
C LEU A 182 31.93 11.53 3.82
N GLU A 183 30.87 10.75 4.02
CA GLU A 183 30.95 9.29 4.08
C GLU A 183 31.46 8.73 2.76
N VAL A 184 30.89 9.20 1.64
CA VAL A 184 31.32 8.80 0.29
C VAL A 184 32.75 9.28 -0.03
N LEU A 185 33.15 10.47 0.42
CA LEU A 185 34.44 11.07 0.06
C LEU A 185 35.60 10.64 0.98
N ALA A 186 35.35 10.44 2.26
CA ALA A 186 36.38 10.33 3.30
C ALA A 186 36.08 9.26 4.37
N GLY A 187 34.93 8.57 4.30
CA GLY A 187 34.51 7.57 5.29
C GLY A 187 34.26 8.19 6.66
N TRP A 188 35.17 7.93 7.60
CA TRP A 188 35.00 8.19 9.05
C TRP A 188 34.46 9.58 9.47
N PRO A 189 34.77 10.73 8.82
CA PRO A 189 34.19 12.02 9.22
C PRO A 189 32.69 12.10 8.89
N GLY A 190 32.23 11.36 7.88
CA GLY A 190 30.83 11.22 7.50
C GLY A 190 30.03 10.50 8.57
N ASP A 191 30.48 9.29 8.93
CA ASP A 191 29.88 8.47 10.00
C ASP A 191 29.74 9.25 11.32
N TRP A 192 30.78 9.96 11.76
CA TRP A 192 30.72 10.80 12.97
C TRP A 192 29.64 11.89 12.89
N LEU A 193 29.54 12.58 11.75
CA LEU A 193 28.54 13.61 11.54
C LEU A 193 27.13 13.00 11.50
N LEU A 194 26.96 11.86 10.84
CA LEU A 194 25.70 11.12 10.77
C LEU A 194 25.24 10.67 12.16
N GLN A 195 26.12 10.05 12.95
CA GLN A 195 25.83 9.66 14.33
C GLN A 195 25.48 10.87 15.21
N GLY A 196 26.20 11.98 15.06
CA GLY A 196 25.89 13.23 15.75
C GLY A 196 24.49 13.76 15.41
N THR A 197 24.12 13.73 14.12
CA THR A 197 22.76 14.12 13.70
C THR A 197 21.69 13.15 14.19
N ALA A 198 21.99 11.85 14.24
CA ALA A 198 21.09 10.83 14.77
C ALA A 198 20.84 11.01 16.27
N TRP A 199 21.89 11.31 17.05
CA TRP A 199 21.78 11.61 18.48
C TRP A 199 20.92 12.86 18.74
N LEU A 200 21.12 13.92 17.93
CA LEU A 200 20.30 15.12 17.99
C LEU A 200 18.82 14.84 17.72
N LEU A 201 18.53 14.00 16.71
CA LEU A 201 17.18 13.57 16.37
C LEU A 201 16.55 12.72 17.47
N ASP A 202 17.28 11.75 18.03
CA ASP A 202 16.80 10.89 19.12
C ASP A 202 16.47 11.72 20.36
N GLY A 203 17.36 12.66 20.74
CA GLY A 203 17.11 13.59 21.84
C GLY A 203 15.86 14.45 21.61
N PHE A 204 15.69 14.97 20.39
CA PHE A 204 14.48 15.73 20.04
C PHE A 204 13.22 14.86 20.10
N TYR A 205 13.29 13.61 19.62
CA TYR A 205 12.17 12.69 19.64
C TYR A 205 11.75 12.33 21.08
N ARG A 206 12.69 12.11 22.00
CA ARG A 206 12.40 11.91 23.43
C ARG A 206 11.67 13.09 24.05
N VAL A 207 12.04 14.32 23.68
CA VAL A 207 11.33 15.54 24.11
C VAL A 207 9.91 15.57 23.55
N LEU A 208 9.72 15.19 22.28
CA LEU A 208 8.38 15.09 21.70
C LEU A 208 7.52 14.04 22.39
N GLU A 209 8.06 12.86 22.70
CA GLU A 209 7.35 11.81 23.45
C GLU A 209 6.96 12.30 24.85
N TRP A 210 7.87 12.98 25.53
CA TRP A 210 7.59 13.58 26.82
C TRP A 210 6.45 14.61 26.70
N LEU A 211 6.51 15.55 25.74
CA LEU A 211 5.46 16.53 25.48
C LEU A 211 4.13 15.88 25.08
N ALA A 212 4.16 14.77 24.33
CA ALA A 212 2.97 14.06 23.90
C ALA A 212 2.17 13.49 25.08
N ARG A 213 2.83 13.10 26.17
CA ARG A 213 2.16 12.67 27.42
C ARG A 213 1.34 13.79 28.06
N TRP A 214 1.72 15.04 27.83
CA TRP A 214 1.03 16.23 28.32
C TRP A 214 0.02 16.80 27.34
N ASN A 215 -0.11 16.23 26.14
CA ASN A 215 -1.11 16.66 25.17
C ASN A 215 -2.43 15.94 25.50
N PRO A 216 -3.43 16.63 26.11
CA PRO A 216 -4.69 15.98 26.40
C PRO A 216 -5.31 15.46 25.10
N GLN A 217 -5.61 14.16 25.04
CA GLN A 217 -6.44 13.59 23.99
C GLN A 217 -7.85 14.12 24.21
N LEU A 218 -8.14 15.25 23.58
CA LEU A 218 -9.38 15.94 23.79
C LEU A 218 -10.48 15.22 22.97
N SER A 219 -11.42 14.57 23.66
CA SER A 219 -12.62 13.95 23.06
C SER A 219 -13.86 14.80 23.37
N GLY A 220 -14.80 14.98 22.43
CA GLY A 220 -16.18 15.45 22.61
C GLY A 220 -16.39 16.88 23.21
N ARG A 221 -15.83 17.16 24.38
CA ARG A 221 -15.68 18.49 25.02
C ARG A 221 -14.91 19.50 24.17
N GLU A 222 -14.20 19.02 23.15
CA GLU A 222 -13.56 19.80 22.09
C GLU A 222 -14.50 20.76 21.36
N LEU A 223 -15.78 20.41 21.23
CA LEU A 223 -16.77 21.25 20.56
C LEU A 223 -16.86 22.66 21.20
N LEU A 224 -16.70 22.76 22.52
CA LEU A 224 -16.72 24.03 23.26
C LEU A 224 -15.43 24.84 23.06
N LEU A 225 -14.27 24.17 23.00
CA LEU A 225 -12.99 24.81 22.69
C LEU A 225 -12.94 25.29 21.23
N TRP A 226 -13.56 24.56 20.30
CA TRP A 226 -13.67 24.94 18.89
C TRP A 226 -14.60 26.13 18.67
N LEU A 227 -15.72 26.20 19.39
CA LEU A 227 -16.58 27.38 19.41
C LEU A 227 -15.84 28.60 19.98
N LEU A 228 -15.05 28.41 21.04
CA LEU A 228 -14.23 29.47 21.65
C LEU A 228 -13.14 29.97 20.70
N LEU A 229 -12.44 29.08 20.00
CA LEU A 229 -11.42 29.43 19.00
C LEU A 229 -12.03 30.07 17.75
N ALA A 230 -13.22 29.64 17.32
CA ALA A 230 -13.97 30.30 16.25
C ALA A 230 -14.38 31.73 16.66
N VAL A 231 -14.81 31.94 17.90
CA VAL A 231 -15.10 33.28 18.45
C VAL A 231 -13.84 34.14 18.52
N VAL A 232 -12.70 33.59 18.98
CA VAL A 232 -11.40 34.30 18.99
C VAL A 232 -10.91 34.61 17.57
N PHE A 233 -11.12 33.72 16.61
CA PHE A 233 -10.79 33.94 15.20
C PHE A 233 -11.67 35.04 14.58
N VAL A 234 -12.98 35.04 14.85
CA VAL A 234 -13.90 36.11 14.41
C VAL A 234 -13.50 37.45 15.05
N ALA A 235 -13.17 37.48 16.34
CA ALA A 235 -12.71 38.69 17.02
C ALA A 235 -11.35 39.20 16.50
N GLY A 236 -10.40 38.29 16.21
CA GLY A 236 -9.09 38.62 15.66
C GLY A 236 -9.14 39.09 14.21
N THR A 237 -9.97 38.45 13.38
CA THR A 237 -10.20 38.85 11.98
C THR A 237 -10.97 40.17 11.90
N TRP A 238 -11.96 40.41 12.77
CA TRP A 238 -12.66 41.69 12.90
C TRP A 238 -11.69 42.86 13.17
N ARG A 239 -10.72 42.66 14.07
CA ARG A 239 -9.68 43.66 14.37
C ARG A 239 -8.72 43.91 13.20
N ILE A 240 -8.35 42.86 12.46
CA ILE A 240 -7.40 42.95 11.33
C ILE A 240 -8.05 43.53 10.06
N LEU A 241 -9.38 43.47 9.94
CA LEU A 241 -10.10 43.71 8.68
C LEU A 241 -10.99 44.96 8.64
N GLN A 242 -10.76 45.94 9.53
CA GLN A 242 -11.52 47.21 9.61
C GLN A 242 -11.52 48.09 8.32
N GLY A 243 -11.02 47.61 7.17
CA GLY A 243 -10.91 48.40 5.94
C GLY A 243 -11.44 47.80 4.63
N ARG A 244 -12.09 46.62 4.56
CA ARG A 244 -12.58 46.10 3.27
C ARG A 244 -13.74 45.10 3.38
N ARG A 245 -14.90 45.42 2.78
CA ARG A 245 -16.15 44.61 2.74
C ARG A 245 -16.00 43.11 2.38
N ARG A 246 -14.88 42.68 1.78
CA ARG A 246 -14.58 41.25 1.48
C ARG A 246 -14.25 40.42 2.73
N SER A 247 -14.02 41.05 3.88
CA SER A 247 -13.73 40.40 5.17
C SER A 247 -14.93 39.74 5.84
N LEU A 248 -16.13 40.28 5.62
CA LEU A 248 -17.36 39.78 6.24
C LEU A 248 -17.72 38.37 5.75
N VAL A 249 -17.45 38.09 4.48
CA VAL A 249 -17.70 36.77 3.87
C VAL A 249 -16.80 35.69 4.49
N LEU A 250 -15.51 35.99 4.70
CA LEU A 250 -14.57 35.08 5.36
C LEU A 250 -14.89 34.89 6.86
N ALA A 251 -15.34 35.95 7.54
CA ALA A 251 -15.70 35.89 8.96
C ALA A 251 -17.00 35.10 9.24
N VAL A 252 -17.92 35.00 8.26
CA VAL A 252 -19.18 34.24 8.38
C VAL A 252 -19.06 32.83 7.78
N ALA A 253 -18.34 32.67 6.66
CA ALA A 253 -18.20 31.37 6.00
C ALA A 253 -17.37 30.37 6.82
N MET A 254 -16.33 30.81 7.53
CA MET A 254 -15.49 29.92 8.34
C MET A 254 -16.25 29.29 9.52
N PRO A 255 -16.97 30.05 10.36
CA PRO A 255 -17.81 29.48 11.42
C PRO A 255 -18.92 28.59 10.88
N ALA A 256 -19.52 28.93 9.73
CA ALA A 256 -20.55 28.10 9.09
C ALA A 256 -19.97 26.75 8.60
N VAL A 257 -18.77 26.75 8.02
CA VAL A 257 -18.03 25.53 7.66
C VAL A 257 -17.68 24.73 8.91
N MET A 258 -17.23 25.37 10.00
CA MET A 258 -16.94 24.70 11.27
C MET A 258 -18.21 24.09 11.90
N LEU A 259 -19.36 24.78 11.88
CA LEU A 259 -20.64 24.25 12.37
C LEU A 259 -21.14 23.07 11.52
N LEU A 260 -20.93 23.11 10.20
CA LEU A 260 -21.27 22.02 9.28
C LEU A 260 -20.40 20.78 9.54
N SER A 261 -19.12 20.97 9.88
CA SER A 261 -18.20 19.89 10.25
C SER A 261 -18.60 19.17 11.55
N VAL A 262 -19.31 19.84 12.46
CA VAL A 262 -19.75 19.28 13.75
C VAL A 262 -20.94 18.33 13.60
N ARG A 263 -21.82 18.52 12.60
CA ARG A 263 -22.99 17.65 12.40
C ARG A 263 -22.63 16.18 12.17
N GLY A 264 -21.42 15.89 11.71
CA GLY A 264 -20.93 14.51 11.51
C GLY A 264 -20.56 13.75 12.79
N PHE A 265 -20.46 14.42 13.95
CA PHE A 265 -20.03 13.78 15.21
C PHE A 265 -21.17 13.17 16.04
N LEU A 266 -22.43 13.42 15.68
CA LEU A 266 -23.60 12.90 16.40
C LEU A 266 -24.22 11.74 15.62
N SER A 267 -23.50 10.63 15.51
CA SER A 267 -24.13 9.38 15.06
C SER A 267 -25.09 8.91 16.16
N PRO A 268 -26.41 8.89 15.93
CA PRO A 268 -27.36 8.50 16.97
C PRO A 268 -27.07 7.07 17.44
N ARG A 269 -27.23 6.83 18.74
CA ARG A 269 -27.09 5.50 19.34
C ARG A 269 -28.30 4.63 18.95
N PRO A 270 -28.12 3.30 18.79
CA PRO A 270 -29.23 2.36 18.67
C PRO A 270 -30.19 2.50 19.85
N ALA A 271 -31.47 2.21 19.62
CA ALA A 271 -32.45 2.15 20.70
C ALA A 271 -32.21 0.91 21.59
N VAL A 272 -32.78 0.90 22.80
CA VAL A 272 -32.81 -0.31 23.65
C VAL A 272 -33.54 -1.45 22.91
N ASN A 273 -33.09 -2.69 23.12
CA ASN A 273 -33.49 -3.89 22.39
C ASN A 273 -33.20 -3.81 20.88
N SER A 274 -32.19 -3.06 20.47
CA SER A 274 -31.77 -2.99 19.07
C SER A 274 -30.26 -2.94 18.97
N PHE A 275 -29.72 -3.46 17.88
CA PHE A 275 -28.30 -3.38 17.59
C PHE A 275 -28.05 -3.05 16.12
N GLU A 276 -26.87 -2.51 15.85
CA GLU A 276 -26.37 -2.24 14.51
C GLU A 276 -25.14 -3.09 14.23
N LEU A 277 -25.10 -3.68 13.04
CA LEU A 277 -23.92 -4.31 12.47
C LEU A 277 -23.31 -3.36 11.45
N GLN A 278 -21.99 -3.18 11.52
CA GLN A 278 -21.19 -2.66 10.41
C GLN A 278 -20.07 -3.64 10.09
N LEU A 279 -20.19 -4.32 8.94
CA LEU A 279 -19.09 -5.08 8.35
C LEU A 279 -18.21 -4.09 7.58
N LEU A 280 -16.95 -3.94 7.99
CA LEU A 280 -16.03 -2.96 7.42
C LEU A 280 -15.27 -3.53 6.23
N ASP A 281 -15.05 -2.70 5.21
CA ASP A 281 -14.14 -3.05 4.10
C ASP A 281 -12.68 -2.90 4.57
N VAL A 282 -12.11 -4.01 5.00
CA VAL A 282 -10.71 -4.14 5.43
C VAL A 282 -9.83 -4.82 4.36
N GLY A 283 -10.34 -4.95 3.13
CA GLY A 283 -9.70 -5.74 2.08
C GLY A 283 -9.90 -7.25 2.29
N GLN A 284 -8.84 -8.05 2.14
CA GLN A 284 -8.91 -9.47 2.47
C GLN A 284 -8.75 -9.66 3.98
N GLY A 285 -9.84 -10.03 4.64
CA GLY A 285 -9.91 -10.28 6.07
C GLY A 285 -11.26 -9.88 6.63
N LEU A 286 -11.45 -10.04 7.93
CA LEU A 286 -12.73 -9.79 8.60
C LEU A 286 -12.60 -8.71 9.67
N SER A 287 -13.53 -7.76 9.67
CA SER A 287 -13.76 -6.88 10.81
C SER A 287 -15.19 -6.40 10.84
N ALA A 288 -15.92 -6.77 11.89
CA ALA A 288 -17.31 -6.40 12.11
C ALA A 288 -17.45 -5.64 13.42
N VAL A 289 -18.22 -4.56 13.40
CA VAL A 289 -18.55 -3.77 14.58
C VAL A 289 -20.02 -3.96 14.90
N VAL A 290 -20.31 -4.41 16.11
CA VAL A 290 -21.68 -4.56 16.63
C VAL A 290 -21.89 -3.54 17.73
N ARG A 291 -22.90 -2.69 17.57
CA ARG A 291 -23.19 -1.59 18.49
C ARG A 291 -24.60 -1.73 19.05
N THR A 292 -24.76 -1.62 20.37
CA THR A 292 -26.04 -1.51 21.07
C THR A 292 -26.22 -0.08 21.59
N SER A 293 -27.20 0.17 22.47
CA SER A 293 -27.43 1.51 23.05
C SER A 293 -26.16 2.07 23.72
N ASP A 294 -25.50 1.26 24.56
CA ASP A 294 -24.39 1.74 25.40
C ASP A 294 -23.12 0.88 25.31
N HIS A 295 -23.17 -0.22 24.56
CA HIS A 295 -22.04 -1.15 24.40
C HIS A 295 -21.61 -1.29 22.94
N LEU A 296 -20.34 -1.63 22.76
CA LEU A 296 -19.68 -1.84 21.47
C LEU A 296 -18.81 -3.10 21.51
N LEU A 297 -19.11 -4.03 20.61
CA LEU A 297 -18.32 -5.22 20.33
C LEU A 297 -17.62 -5.08 18.98
N ILE A 298 -16.36 -5.51 18.92
CA ILE A 298 -15.63 -5.69 17.67
C ILE A 298 -15.35 -7.18 17.51
N PHE A 299 -15.75 -7.73 16.37
CA PHE A 299 -15.45 -9.09 15.95
C PHE A 299 -14.40 -9.03 14.85
N ASP A 300 -13.19 -9.50 15.15
CA ASP A 300 -11.99 -9.40 14.31
C ASP A 300 -11.60 -7.96 13.88
N THR A 301 -10.35 -7.83 13.46
CA THR A 301 -9.66 -6.54 13.27
C THR A 301 -9.06 -6.35 11.88
N GLY A 302 -9.22 -7.34 11.01
CA GLY A 302 -8.68 -7.36 9.65
C GLY A 302 -7.16 -7.57 9.59
N PRO A 303 -6.58 -7.42 8.37
CA PRO A 303 -5.21 -7.82 8.07
C PRO A 303 -4.10 -6.90 8.58
N ARG A 304 -2.91 -7.49 8.69
CA ARG A 304 -1.61 -6.78 8.80
C ARG A 304 -0.65 -7.21 7.71
N PHE A 305 0.17 -6.27 7.25
CA PHE A 305 1.16 -6.48 6.20
C PHE A 305 2.58 -6.24 6.72
N PRO A 306 3.61 -6.84 6.09
CA PRO A 306 5.02 -6.68 6.49
C PRO A 306 5.52 -5.22 6.47
N SER A 307 4.88 -4.33 5.72
CA SER A 307 5.19 -2.90 5.69
C SER A 307 4.84 -2.16 7.00
N GLY A 308 4.18 -2.83 7.94
CA GLY A 308 3.63 -2.23 9.16
C GLY A 308 2.20 -1.70 8.98
N PHE A 309 1.66 -1.71 7.77
CA PHE A 309 0.25 -1.36 7.53
C PHE A 309 -0.67 -2.39 8.21
N ASN A 310 -1.67 -1.92 8.93
CA ASN A 310 -2.70 -2.74 9.57
C ASN A 310 -4.04 -2.00 9.56
N THR A 311 -5.13 -2.75 9.45
CA THR A 311 -6.48 -2.20 9.33
C THR A 311 -7.06 -1.73 10.66
N GLY A 312 -6.50 -2.17 11.79
CA GLY A 312 -6.85 -1.64 13.12
C GLY A 312 -6.68 -0.13 13.19
N HIS A 313 -5.47 0.35 12.92
CA HIS A 313 -5.20 1.79 12.90
C HIS A 313 -5.73 2.49 11.63
N ALA A 314 -5.72 1.81 10.47
CA ALA A 314 -6.07 2.47 9.21
C ALA A 314 -7.58 2.55 8.92
N VAL A 315 -8.40 1.66 9.47
CA VAL A 315 -9.84 1.54 9.17
C VAL A 315 -10.66 1.63 10.46
N LEU A 316 -10.42 0.73 11.42
CA LEU A 316 -11.21 0.62 12.66
C LEU A 316 -11.12 1.88 13.52
N VAL A 317 -9.91 2.36 13.84
CA VAL A 317 -9.71 3.55 14.69
C VAL A 317 -10.40 4.79 14.10
N PRO A 318 -10.19 5.15 12.80
CA PRO A 318 -10.94 6.22 12.17
C PRO A 318 -12.46 6.01 12.22
N TYR A 319 -12.94 4.79 11.96
CA TYR A 319 -14.37 4.48 12.03
C TYR A 319 -14.94 4.71 13.44
N LEU A 320 -14.29 4.22 14.49
CA LEU A 320 -14.73 4.44 15.88
C LEU A 320 -14.74 5.93 16.26
N ARG A 321 -13.78 6.71 15.76
CA ARG A 321 -13.75 8.18 15.93
C ARG A 321 -14.98 8.84 15.30
N THR A 322 -15.47 8.36 14.14
CA THR A 322 -16.72 8.87 13.54
C THR A 322 -17.97 8.58 14.39
N LEU A 323 -17.93 7.51 15.18
CA LEU A 323 -18.99 7.18 16.13
C LEU A 323 -18.88 7.96 17.45
N GLY A 324 -17.77 8.69 17.66
CA GLY A 324 -17.47 9.35 18.93
C GLY A 324 -17.20 8.37 20.08
N VAL A 325 -16.79 7.13 19.75
CA VAL A 325 -16.57 6.05 20.73
C VAL A 325 -15.09 5.95 21.07
N GLY A 326 -14.76 6.10 22.35
CA GLY A 326 -13.38 6.01 22.86
C GLY A 326 -13.03 4.70 23.58
N ARG A 327 -14.01 3.80 23.74
CA ARG A 327 -13.86 2.51 24.42
C ARG A 327 -14.56 1.39 23.66
N VAL A 328 -14.03 0.19 23.74
CA VAL A 328 -14.62 -1.04 23.21
C VAL A 328 -14.88 -1.95 24.40
N ASP A 329 -16.13 -2.32 24.63
CA ASP A 329 -16.51 -3.15 25.77
C ASP A 329 -15.96 -4.57 25.60
N ARG A 330 -16.05 -5.14 24.39
CA ARG A 330 -15.47 -6.47 24.10
C ARG A 330 -14.86 -6.55 22.71
N LEU A 331 -13.62 -7.01 22.63
CA LEU A 331 -12.94 -7.39 21.39
C LEU A 331 -12.92 -8.92 21.29
N LEU A 332 -13.63 -9.47 20.34
CA LEU A 332 -13.69 -10.91 20.09
C LEU A 332 -12.88 -11.23 18.83
N LEU A 333 -11.84 -12.04 19.00
CA LEU A 333 -10.93 -12.48 17.93
C LEU A 333 -11.24 -13.94 17.61
N SER A 334 -11.73 -14.21 16.39
CA SER A 334 -12.20 -15.54 16.01
C SER A 334 -11.11 -16.59 16.18
N HIS A 335 -9.97 -16.44 15.50
CA HIS A 335 -8.82 -17.34 15.54
C HIS A 335 -7.50 -16.59 15.25
N GLY A 336 -6.36 -17.28 15.26
CA GLY A 336 -5.03 -16.64 15.26
C GLY A 336 -4.50 -16.09 13.93
N ASP A 337 -5.24 -16.14 12.82
CA ASP A 337 -4.68 -15.80 11.51
C ASP A 337 -4.67 -14.29 11.23
N LEU A 338 -3.67 -13.87 10.44
CA LEU A 338 -3.30 -12.46 10.32
C LEU A 338 -4.36 -11.58 9.67
N ASP A 339 -5.24 -12.13 8.85
CA ASP A 339 -6.37 -11.45 8.21
C ASP A 339 -7.58 -11.25 9.15
N HIS A 340 -7.49 -11.78 10.37
CA HIS A 340 -8.45 -11.57 11.46
C HIS A 340 -7.84 -10.73 12.59
N VAL A 341 -6.66 -11.12 13.06
CA VAL A 341 -6.04 -10.51 14.26
C VAL A 341 -4.99 -9.46 13.96
N GLY A 342 -4.64 -9.27 12.68
CA GLY A 342 -3.55 -8.39 12.27
C GLY A 342 -3.73 -6.94 12.70
N GLY A 343 -4.98 -6.47 12.72
CA GLY A 343 -5.33 -5.12 13.18
C GLY A 343 -5.30 -4.91 14.69
N ALA A 344 -5.29 -5.97 15.52
CA ALA A 344 -5.52 -5.86 16.95
C ALA A 344 -4.50 -4.98 17.66
N THR A 345 -3.20 -5.14 17.36
CA THR A 345 -2.15 -4.29 17.94
C THR A 345 -2.34 -2.81 17.59
N GLY A 346 -2.75 -2.52 16.36
CA GLY A 346 -3.00 -1.15 15.91
C GLY A 346 -4.26 -0.55 16.52
N LEU A 347 -5.28 -1.34 16.84
CA LEU A 347 -6.46 -0.87 17.57
C LEU A 347 -6.13 -0.54 19.03
N LEU A 348 -5.48 -1.48 19.73
CA LEU A 348 -5.19 -1.41 21.17
C LEU A 348 -4.23 -0.28 21.56
N GLN A 349 -3.50 0.29 20.60
CA GLN A 349 -2.64 1.46 20.81
C GLN A 349 -3.43 2.77 20.99
N TYR A 350 -4.64 2.86 20.41
CA TYR A 350 -5.39 4.12 20.36
C TYR A 350 -6.75 4.05 21.06
N VAL A 351 -7.28 2.84 21.28
CA VAL A 351 -8.62 2.65 21.86
C VAL A 351 -8.53 1.70 23.05
N GLY A 352 -9.13 2.12 24.17
CA GLY A 352 -9.23 1.26 25.36
C GLY A 352 -10.21 0.12 25.09
N VAL A 353 -9.78 -1.11 25.36
CA VAL A 353 -10.61 -2.31 25.29
C VAL A 353 -10.73 -2.90 26.70
N GLU A 354 -11.95 -3.15 27.16
CA GLU A 354 -12.21 -3.67 28.51
C GLU A 354 -11.93 -5.18 28.58
N GLU A 355 -12.48 -5.96 27.64
CA GLU A 355 -12.32 -7.41 27.60
C GLU A 355 -11.90 -7.91 26.20
N ILE A 356 -11.02 -8.91 26.16
CA ILE A 356 -10.57 -9.54 24.91
C ILE A 356 -10.82 -11.05 25.00
N LEU A 357 -11.62 -11.56 24.07
CA LEU A 357 -11.87 -12.99 23.89
C LEU A 357 -11.18 -13.49 22.62
N GLY A 358 -10.72 -14.75 22.64
CA GLY A 358 -10.02 -15.36 21.51
C GLY A 358 -10.29 -16.86 21.38
N GLY A 359 -10.38 -17.37 20.14
CA GLY A 359 -10.51 -18.81 19.90
C GLY A 359 -9.22 -19.57 20.19
N GLU A 360 -8.09 -18.92 19.93
CA GLU A 360 -6.74 -19.43 20.16
C GLU A 360 -5.87 -18.44 20.97
N PRO A 361 -6.18 -18.14 22.25
CA PRO A 361 -5.46 -17.13 23.03
C PRO A 361 -3.94 -17.30 23.03
N ALA A 362 -3.44 -18.54 23.01
CA ALA A 362 -2.02 -18.84 22.98
C ALA A 362 -1.30 -18.44 21.68
N ARG A 363 -2.01 -18.36 20.55
CA ARG A 363 -1.44 -17.91 19.25
C ARG A 363 -1.56 -16.40 19.05
N LEU A 364 -2.32 -15.71 19.89
CA LEU A 364 -2.50 -14.26 19.80
C LEU A 364 -1.29 -13.55 20.40
N ALA A 365 -0.43 -13.00 19.54
CA ALA A 365 0.73 -12.21 19.94
C ALA A 365 0.35 -10.81 20.45
N ILE A 366 -0.51 -10.74 21.47
CA ILE A 366 -1.03 -9.51 22.07
C ILE A 366 -0.50 -9.42 23.51
N HIS A 367 0.11 -8.29 23.87
CA HIS A 367 0.62 -8.04 25.23
C HIS A 367 -0.49 -7.65 26.22
N ARG A 368 -1.60 -8.39 26.24
CA ARG A 368 -2.72 -8.26 27.17
C ARG A 368 -3.31 -9.64 27.47
N SER A 369 -4.05 -9.75 28.57
CA SER A 369 -4.81 -10.97 28.87
C SER A 369 -5.87 -11.18 27.78
N VAL A 370 -5.91 -12.38 27.22
CA VAL A 370 -6.95 -12.81 26.28
C VAL A 370 -7.60 -14.05 26.85
N GLU A 371 -8.90 -13.99 27.08
CA GLU A 371 -9.68 -15.11 27.58
C GLU A 371 -10.12 -16.01 26.42
N ARG A 372 -10.29 -17.30 26.69
CA ARG A 372 -10.68 -18.25 25.65
C ARG A 372 -12.19 -18.16 25.42
N CYS A 373 -12.63 -18.14 24.17
CA CYS A 373 -14.05 -18.30 23.87
C CYS A 373 -14.53 -19.68 24.34
N HIS A 374 -15.61 -19.71 25.13
CA HIS A 374 -16.22 -20.93 25.63
C HIS A 374 -17.62 -21.11 25.02
N ARG A 375 -17.88 -22.27 24.39
CA ARG A 375 -19.23 -22.61 23.92
C ARG A 375 -20.23 -22.56 25.07
N GLY A 376 -21.38 -21.96 24.80
CA GLY A 376 -22.47 -21.77 25.75
C GLY A 376 -22.32 -20.55 26.65
N GLU A 377 -21.24 -19.78 26.51
CA GLU A 377 -21.14 -18.46 27.13
C GLU A 377 -22.19 -17.53 26.52
N GLN A 378 -23.01 -16.93 27.39
CA GLN A 378 -24.14 -16.08 27.01
C GLN A 378 -24.16 -14.81 27.85
N TRP A 379 -24.51 -13.68 27.23
CA TRP A 379 -24.69 -12.41 27.94
C TRP A 379 -25.72 -11.51 27.27
N TRP A 380 -26.18 -10.49 28.01
CA TRP A 380 -27.18 -9.54 27.55
C TRP A 380 -26.67 -8.12 27.71
N TRP A 381 -26.71 -7.34 26.64
CA TRP A 381 -26.43 -5.91 26.65
C TRP A 381 -27.60 -5.15 26.06
N ASP A 382 -28.15 -4.20 26.83
CA ASP A 382 -29.23 -3.32 26.39
C ASP A 382 -30.44 -4.06 25.77
N GLY A 383 -30.74 -5.27 26.27
CA GLY A 383 -31.81 -6.13 25.77
C GLY A 383 -31.48 -6.93 24.50
N VAL A 384 -30.21 -6.99 24.10
CA VAL A 384 -29.69 -7.80 23.00
C VAL A 384 -28.93 -8.99 23.58
N HIS A 385 -29.25 -10.19 23.09
CA HIS A 385 -28.67 -11.45 23.56
C HIS A 385 -27.49 -11.86 22.67
N PHE A 386 -26.37 -12.21 23.30
CA PHE A 386 -25.14 -12.66 22.66
C PHE A 386 -24.79 -14.07 23.17
N GLU A 387 -24.35 -14.93 22.26
CA GLU A 387 -24.04 -16.33 22.57
C GLU A 387 -22.87 -16.86 21.75
N ILE A 388 -21.90 -17.50 22.42
CA ILE A 388 -20.79 -18.20 21.79
C ILE A 388 -21.17 -19.64 21.48
N LEU A 389 -21.17 -20.01 20.20
CA LEU A 389 -21.55 -21.35 19.73
C LEU A 389 -20.33 -22.28 19.54
N SER A 390 -19.14 -21.73 19.32
CA SER A 390 -17.87 -22.42 19.05
C SER A 390 -16.73 -21.53 19.58
N PRO A 391 -15.56 -22.04 20.00
CA PRO A 391 -15.00 -23.39 19.84
C PRO A 391 -15.49 -24.44 20.86
N GLY A 392 -15.10 -25.70 20.67
CA GLY A 392 -15.36 -26.82 21.60
C GLY A 392 -16.30 -27.91 21.09
N LEU A 393 -16.73 -27.83 19.83
CA LEU A 393 -17.59 -28.84 19.19
C LEU A 393 -16.80 -29.99 18.55
N VAL A 394 -15.60 -29.68 18.04
CA VAL A 394 -14.68 -30.65 17.43
C VAL A 394 -13.45 -30.77 18.34
N PRO A 395 -13.18 -31.96 18.92
CA PRO A 395 -12.01 -32.16 19.78
C PRO A 395 -10.71 -31.87 19.04
N GLY A 396 -9.82 -31.07 19.64
CA GLY A 396 -8.52 -30.74 19.04
C GLY A 396 -8.58 -29.76 17.85
N ALA A 397 -9.69 -29.05 17.66
CA ALA A 397 -9.78 -28.01 16.64
C ALA A 397 -8.75 -26.88 16.88
N GLU A 398 -8.01 -26.55 15.83
CA GLU A 398 -6.98 -25.50 15.78
C GLU A 398 -7.16 -24.66 14.51
N GLY A 399 -6.56 -23.47 14.48
CA GLY A 399 -6.68 -22.54 13.36
C GLY A 399 -8.14 -22.16 13.09
N ASN A 400 -8.53 -22.25 11.82
CA ASN A 400 -9.88 -21.95 11.34
C ASN A 400 -11.00 -22.57 12.17
N ASP A 401 -10.90 -23.85 12.52
CA ASP A 401 -11.92 -24.57 13.28
C ASP A 401 -11.92 -24.23 14.79
N ALA A 402 -10.89 -23.53 15.28
CA ALA A 402 -10.89 -22.93 16.61
C ALA A 402 -11.60 -21.56 16.66
N SER A 403 -12.17 -21.11 15.53
CA SER A 403 -12.89 -19.84 15.45
C SER A 403 -13.98 -19.70 16.50
N CYS A 404 -14.00 -18.57 17.20
CA CYS A 404 -15.15 -18.14 17.96
C CYS A 404 -16.33 -17.88 17.01
N VAL A 405 -17.44 -18.58 17.21
CA VAL A 405 -18.69 -18.34 16.46
C VAL A 405 -19.64 -17.62 17.39
N LEU A 406 -20.02 -16.40 17.01
CA LEU A 406 -20.89 -15.53 17.82
C LEU A 406 -22.25 -15.38 17.15
N ARG A 407 -23.31 -15.63 17.91
CA ARG A 407 -24.68 -15.28 17.54
C ARG A 407 -25.15 -14.09 18.36
N VAL A 408 -25.74 -13.10 17.70
CA VAL A 408 -26.30 -11.89 18.32
C VAL A 408 -27.77 -11.78 17.93
N SER A 409 -28.68 -11.66 18.89
CA SER A 409 -30.12 -11.75 18.64
C SER A 409 -30.95 -10.74 19.41
N THR A 410 -32.04 -10.30 18.78
CA THR A 410 -33.07 -9.45 19.39
C THR A 410 -34.44 -9.77 18.77
N GLY A 411 -35.38 -10.21 19.59
CA GLY A 411 -36.68 -10.72 19.12
C GLY A 411 -36.51 -11.80 18.04
N ASP A 412 -37.14 -11.59 16.88
CA ASP A 412 -37.13 -12.52 15.75
C ASP A 412 -35.93 -12.32 14.80
N GLN A 413 -35.01 -11.42 15.14
CA GLN A 413 -33.87 -11.06 14.30
C GLN A 413 -32.55 -11.50 14.93
N ALA A 414 -31.66 -12.07 14.12
CA ALA A 414 -30.35 -12.49 14.58
C ALA A 414 -29.26 -12.35 13.52
N LEU A 415 -28.04 -12.13 14.00
CA LEU A 415 -26.80 -12.07 13.25
C LEU A 415 -25.92 -13.26 13.66
N LEU A 416 -25.35 -13.95 12.69
CA LEU A 416 -24.34 -14.98 12.91
C LEU A 416 -22.97 -14.56 12.34
N LEU A 417 -21.96 -14.52 13.21
CA LEU A 417 -20.56 -14.26 12.87
C LEU A 417 -19.77 -15.55 13.06
N THR A 418 -19.26 -16.12 11.96
CA THR A 418 -18.73 -17.48 11.96
C THR A 418 -17.21 -17.57 12.05
N GLY A 419 -16.49 -16.46 11.84
CA GLY A 419 -15.05 -16.52 11.59
C GLY A 419 -14.75 -17.42 10.40
N ASP A 420 -13.72 -18.26 10.52
CA ASP A 420 -13.23 -19.11 9.43
C ASP A 420 -13.53 -20.61 9.62
N ILE A 421 -14.54 -20.95 10.43
CA ILE A 421 -14.93 -22.36 10.62
C ILE A 421 -15.13 -23.09 9.28
N GLU A 422 -14.68 -24.33 9.22
CA GLU A 422 -14.86 -25.17 8.04
C GLU A 422 -16.08 -26.09 8.19
N ALA A 423 -16.39 -26.83 7.13
CA ALA A 423 -17.56 -27.69 7.04
C ALA A 423 -17.67 -28.71 8.20
N GLY A 424 -16.55 -29.10 8.82
CA GLY A 424 -16.53 -29.99 9.99
C GLY A 424 -17.24 -29.37 11.20
N VAL A 425 -16.90 -28.13 11.55
CA VAL A 425 -17.53 -27.40 12.66
C VAL A 425 -18.96 -26.98 12.30
N GLU A 426 -19.21 -26.59 11.06
CA GLU A 426 -20.58 -26.31 10.58
C GLU A 426 -21.52 -27.50 10.77
N GLN A 427 -21.10 -28.70 10.38
CA GLN A 427 -21.87 -29.92 10.59
C GLN A 427 -22.06 -30.24 12.07
N ALA A 428 -21.06 -29.96 12.91
CA ALA A 428 -21.18 -30.15 14.35
C ALA A 428 -22.19 -29.17 14.97
N LEU A 429 -22.20 -27.91 14.53
CA LEU A 429 -23.19 -26.91 14.94
C LEU A 429 -24.62 -27.35 14.59
N VAL A 430 -24.85 -27.79 13.34
CA VAL A 430 -26.17 -28.26 12.88
C VAL A 430 -26.62 -29.49 13.68
N LYS A 431 -25.71 -30.42 13.97
CA LYS A 431 -26.03 -31.63 14.77
C LYS A 431 -26.42 -31.31 16.21
N VAL A 432 -25.83 -30.27 16.78
CA VAL A 432 -26.06 -29.88 18.17
C VAL A 432 -27.37 -29.12 18.32
N ASP A 433 -27.60 -28.10 17.49
CA ASP A 433 -28.82 -27.29 17.54
C ASP A 433 -29.08 -26.59 16.21
N ALA A 434 -29.65 -27.31 15.24
CA ALA A 434 -30.01 -26.72 13.95
C ALA A 434 -31.03 -25.56 14.08
N ALA A 435 -31.97 -25.65 15.03
CA ALA A 435 -33.02 -24.65 15.21
C ALA A 435 -32.48 -23.33 15.79
N GLY A 436 -31.48 -23.42 16.67
CA GLY A 436 -30.81 -22.27 17.28
C GLY A 436 -29.93 -21.46 16.31
N LEU A 437 -29.59 -22.00 15.13
CA LEU A 437 -28.74 -21.32 14.15
C LEU A 437 -29.48 -20.25 13.31
N GLY A 438 -30.81 -20.25 13.34
CA GLY A 438 -31.64 -19.31 12.57
C GLY A 438 -31.21 -17.87 12.76
N SER A 439 -30.79 -17.22 11.66
CA SER A 439 -30.24 -15.87 11.66
C SER A 439 -30.62 -15.12 10.38
N SER A 440 -31.14 -13.90 10.50
CA SER A 440 -31.56 -13.11 9.34
C SER A 440 -30.38 -12.60 8.51
N VAL A 441 -29.20 -12.45 9.11
CA VAL A 441 -27.95 -12.10 8.46
C VAL A 441 -26.84 -13.04 8.94
N VAL A 442 -26.01 -13.52 8.02
CA VAL A 442 -24.80 -14.30 8.35
C VAL A 442 -23.59 -13.71 7.63
N VAL A 443 -22.45 -13.67 8.30
CA VAL A 443 -21.16 -13.49 7.62
C VAL A 443 -20.66 -14.87 7.21
N ALA A 444 -20.41 -15.08 5.93
CA ALA A 444 -19.99 -16.38 5.41
C ALA A 444 -18.65 -16.80 6.00
N ALA A 445 -18.57 -18.06 6.41
CA ALA A 445 -17.35 -18.59 6.99
C ALA A 445 -16.20 -18.65 5.98
N HIS A 446 -14.98 -18.39 6.46
CA HIS A 446 -13.75 -18.52 5.68
C HIS A 446 -13.77 -17.72 4.39
N HIS A 447 -14.32 -16.50 4.48
CA HIS A 447 -14.49 -15.53 3.38
C HIS A 447 -15.24 -16.08 2.15
N GLY A 448 -15.94 -17.22 2.28
CA GLY A 448 -16.55 -17.95 1.16
C GLY A 448 -15.62 -18.95 0.46
N SER A 449 -14.73 -19.61 1.20
CA SER A 449 -13.90 -20.72 0.73
C SER A 449 -14.71 -21.96 0.36
N ARG A 450 -14.13 -22.86 -0.47
CA ARG A 450 -14.76 -24.16 -0.79
C ARG A 450 -14.84 -25.10 0.43
N SER A 451 -14.04 -24.85 1.46
CA SER A 451 -14.05 -25.66 2.69
C SER A 451 -15.19 -25.32 3.65
N SER A 452 -15.97 -24.26 3.38
CA SER A 452 -17.09 -23.82 4.23
C SER A 452 -18.43 -23.78 3.48
N SER A 453 -19.46 -23.27 4.15
CA SER A 453 -20.84 -23.06 3.67
C SER A 453 -21.52 -24.35 3.19
N SER A 454 -21.43 -25.42 3.98
CA SER A 454 -22.09 -26.71 3.71
C SER A 454 -23.62 -26.56 3.58
N ALA A 455 -24.24 -27.40 2.74
CA ALA A 455 -25.67 -27.27 2.42
C ALA A 455 -26.58 -27.35 3.67
N GLY A 456 -26.31 -28.30 4.58
CA GLY A 456 -27.07 -28.44 5.82
C GLY A 456 -26.89 -27.25 6.77
N PHE A 457 -25.74 -26.56 6.73
CA PHE A 457 -25.53 -25.35 7.50
C PHE A 457 -26.31 -24.16 6.93
N ILE A 458 -26.28 -23.99 5.60
CA ILE A 458 -27.07 -22.96 4.91
C ILE A 458 -28.57 -23.13 5.21
N GLU A 459 -29.06 -24.37 5.15
CA GLU A 459 -30.46 -24.70 5.44
C GLU A 459 -30.83 -24.41 6.90
N ALA A 460 -29.97 -24.75 7.85
CA ALA A 460 -30.22 -24.51 9.28
C ALA A 460 -30.17 -23.01 9.64
N VAL A 461 -29.27 -22.24 9.03
CA VAL A 461 -29.17 -20.78 9.27
C VAL A 461 -30.33 -20.04 8.60
N ALA A 462 -30.76 -20.49 7.41
CA ALA A 462 -31.84 -19.92 6.60
C ALA A 462 -31.84 -18.38 6.52
N PRO A 463 -30.72 -17.73 6.13
CA PRO A 463 -30.61 -16.28 6.23
C PRO A 463 -31.25 -15.55 5.06
N ARG A 464 -31.66 -14.30 5.30
CA ARG A 464 -32.09 -13.38 4.25
C ARG A 464 -30.89 -12.81 3.48
N TYR A 465 -29.79 -12.54 4.18
CA TYR A 465 -28.56 -12.01 3.60
C TYR A 465 -27.33 -12.79 4.05
N VAL A 466 -26.43 -13.07 3.11
CA VAL A 466 -25.08 -13.58 3.39
C VAL A 466 -24.06 -12.51 3.03
N LEU A 467 -23.12 -12.24 3.94
CA LEU A 467 -22.09 -11.22 3.78
C LEU A 467 -20.72 -11.89 3.60
N PHE A 468 -19.99 -11.51 2.56
CA PHE A 468 -18.61 -11.91 2.32
C PHE A 468 -17.67 -10.74 2.64
N SER A 469 -16.74 -10.96 3.58
CA SER A 469 -15.64 -10.01 3.85
C SER A 469 -14.45 -10.43 2.99
N ALA A 470 -14.30 -9.87 1.79
CA ALA A 470 -13.23 -10.24 0.88
C ALA A 470 -12.65 -9.03 0.19
N GLY A 471 -11.37 -9.13 -0.19
CA GLY A 471 -10.68 -8.07 -0.92
C GLY A 471 -10.96 -8.13 -2.42
N VAL A 472 -10.98 -6.96 -3.07
CA VAL A 472 -10.99 -6.86 -4.53
C VAL A 472 -9.76 -7.57 -5.12
N HIS A 473 -10.00 -8.49 -6.06
CA HIS A 473 -8.94 -9.31 -6.69
C HIS A 473 -8.04 -10.03 -5.67
N ASN A 474 -8.61 -10.52 -4.57
CA ASN A 474 -7.87 -11.31 -3.62
C ASN A 474 -7.27 -12.56 -4.29
N ARG A 475 -6.07 -12.97 -3.85
CA ARG A 475 -5.28 -14.05 -4.48
C ARG A 475 -5.95 -15.44 -4.42
N TRP A 476 -6.92 -15.62 -3.52
CA TRP A 476 -7.61 -16.89 -3.30
C TRP A 476 -8.83 -17.06 -4.22
N GLY A 477 -9.32 -15.96 -4.81
CA GLY A 477 -10.53 -15.94 -5.60
C GLY A 477 -11.78 -16.15 -4.74
N PHE A 478 -11.80 -15.56 -3.55
CA PHE A 478 -12.95 -15.56 -2.64
C PHE A 478 -13.92 -14.39 -2.92
N PRO A 479 -15.22 -14.56 -2.66
CA PRO A 479 -15.87 -15.84 -2.43
C PRO A 479 -15.81 -16.71 -3.69
N ARG A 480 -15.80 -18.03 -3.50
CA ARG A 480 -15.86 -18.95 -4.63
C ARG A 480 -17.25 -18.91 -5.25
N VAL A 481 -17.31 -18.89 -6.57
CA VAL A 481 -18.57 -18.87 -7.32
C VAL A 481 -19.51 -20.01 -6.89
N GLU A 482 -18.96 -21.20 -6.61
CA GLU A 482 -19.77 -22.34 -6.17
C GLU A 482 -20.33 -22.17 -4.74
N VAL A 483 -19.65 -21.39 -3.88
CA VAL A 483 -20.11 -21.09 -2.51
C VAL A 483 -21.20 -20.03 -2.57
N GLU A 484 -20.99 -18.96 -3.34
CA GLU A 484 -21.99 -17.92 -3.57
C GLU A 484 -23.29 -18.50 -4.16
N GLN A 485 -23.18 -19.41 -5.12
CA GLN A 485 -24.33 -20.10 -5.70
C GLN A 485 -25.09 -20.93 -4.66
N ARG A 486 -24.40 -21.65 -3.76
CA ARG A 486 -25.07 -22.43 -2.70
C ARG A 486 -25.90 -21.55 -1.77
N TRP A 487 -25.39 -20.37 -1.41
CA TRP A 487 -26.16 -19.42 -0.61
C TRP A 487 -27.36 -18.86 -1.38
N CYS A 488 -27.19 -18.58 -2.67
CA CYS A 488 -28.27 -18.17 -3.56
C CYS A 488 -29.37 -19.23 -3.67
N ASP A 489 -29.00 -20.49 -3.89
CA ASP A 489 -29.92 -21.63 -3.95
C ASP A 489 -30.66 -21.84 -2.63
N GLY A 490 -30.03 -21.50 -1.49
CA GLY A 490 -30.65 -21.45 -0.17
C GLY A 490 -31.55 -20.24 0.08
N GLY A 491 -31.72 -19.34 -0.90
CA GLY A 491 -32.60 -18.17 -0.83
C GLY A 491 -31.95 -16.91 -0.23
N ALA A 492 -30.66 -16.93 0.11
CA ALA A 492 -29.96 -15.78 0.67
C ALA A 492 -29.50 -14.82 -0.42
N VAL A 493 -29.51 -13.51 -0.12
CA VAL A 493 -28.94 -12.48 -1.00
C VAL A 493 -27.47 -12.27 -0.66
N PRO A 494 -26.52 -12.55 -1.58
CA PRO A 494 -25.11 -12.33 -1.33
C PRO A 494 -24.73 -10.86 -1.44
N LEU A 495 -23.92 -10.39 -0.48
CA LEU A 495 -23.30 -9.07 -0.49
C LEU A 495 -21.81 -9.22 -0.18
N ASN A 496 -20.95 -8.45 -0.85
CA ASN A 496 -19.51 -8.56 -0.70
C ASN A 496 -18.88 -7.18 -0.45
N THR A 497 -18.05 -7.06 0.58
CA THR A 497 -17.34 -5.81 0.91
C THR A 497 -16.46 -5.31 -0.23
N ALA A 498 -15.92 -6.21 -1.06
CA ALA A 498 -15.13 -5.86 -2.25
C ALA A 498 -15.90 -4.97 -3.23
N VAL A 499 -17.22 -5.16 -3.32
CA VAL A 499 -18.11 -4.48 -4.26
C VAL A 499 -18.81 -3.33 -3.55
N GLU A 500 -19.38 -3.64 -2.39
CA GLU A 500 -20.28 -2.75 -1.68
C GLU A 500 -19.61 -1.87 -0.63
N GLY A 501 -18.28 -1.96 -0.47
CA GLY A 501 -17.57 -1.31 0.62
C GLY A 501 -18.10 -1.81 1.98
N ALA A 502 -18.18 -0.91 2.97
CA ALA A 502 -18.74 -1.27 4.26
C ALA A 502 -20.25 -1.56 4.16
N ILE A 503 -20.70 -2.67 4.75
CA ILE A 503 -22.09 -3.13 4.70
C ILE A 503 -22.71 -3.04 6.09
N GLY A 504 -23.79 -2.28 6.23
CA GLY A 504 -24.46 -2.04 7.51
C GLY A 504 -25.87 -2.61 7.58
N PHE A 505 -26.29 -3.02 8.77
CA PHE A 505 -27.67 -3.41 9.08
C PHE A 505 -28.07 -2.91 10.46
N ARG A 506 -29.37 -2.66 10.65
CA ARG A 506 -29.95 -2.34 11.96
C ARG A 506 -31.05 -3.34 12.29
N PHE A 507 -30.91 -3.97 13.44
CA PHE A 507 -31.76 -5.05 13.93
C PHE A 507 -32.65 -4.49 15.04
N THR A 508 -33.96 -4.58 14.87
CA THR A 508 -34.95 -4.35 15.93
C THR A 508 -35.70 -5.65 16.21
N PRO A 509 -36.45 -5.77 17.32
CA PRO A 509 -37.06 -7.04 17.70
C PRO A 509 -37.98 -7.65 16.63
N SER A 510 -38.56 -6.83 15.77
CA SER A 510 -39.51 -7.23 14.73
C SER A 510 -39.08 -6.87 13.30
N SER A 511 -37.95 -6.20 13.10
CA SER A 511 -37.56 -5.72 11.77
C SER A 511 -36.05 -5.70 11.55
N LEU A 512 -35.66 -6.00 10.31
CA LEU A 512 -34.30 -5.81 9.79
C LEU A 512 -34.31 -4.64 8.81
N GLN A 513 -33.59 -3.56 9.16
CA GLN A 513 -33.38 -2.40 8.28
C GLN A 513 -32.01 -2.51 7.60
N GLY A 514 -31.97 -2.28 6.30
CA GLY A 514 -30.77 -2.41 5.47
C GLY A 514 -31.04 -3.19 4.18
N PRO A 515 -30.00 -3.51 3.39
CA PRO A 515 -28.60 -3.19 3.67
C PRO A 515 -28.27 -1.70 3.49
N PHE A 516 -27.53 -1.12 4.44
CA PHE A 516 -26.92 0.20 4.32
C PHE A 516 -25.55 0.04 3.68
N LEU A 517 -25.51 0.16 2.36
CA LEU A 517 -24.28 -0.02 1.60
C LEU A 517 -23.53 1.32 1.55
N HIS A 518 -22.31 1.33 2.10
CA HIS A 518 -21.39 2.46 2.01
C HIS A 518 -20.63 2.49 0.68
N ALA A 519 -21.01 1.59 -0.23
CA ALA A 519 -20.48 1.40 -1.56
C ALA A 519 -20.27 2.74 -2.27
N ARG A 520 -19.40 2.66 -3.28
CA ARG A 520 -19.07 3.66 -4.28
C ARG A 520 -20.30 4.14 -5.09
N ARG A 521 -21.36 4.60 -4.43
CA ARG A 521 -22.58 5.22 -4.98
C ARG A 521 -22.25 6.46 -5.81
N HIS A 522 -21.02 6.95 -5.72
CA HIS A 522 -20.40 7.82 -6.71
C HIS A 522 -19.40 7.00 -7.52
N ARG A 523 -19.84 6.52 -8.69
CA ARG A 523 -18.93 5.99 -9.72
C ARG A 523 -17.85 7.03 -9.97
N ARG A 524 -16.63 6.77 -9.52
CA ARG A 524 -15.47 7.63 -9.82
C ARG A 524 -14.77 7.06 -11.05
N TYR A 525 -14.22 7.92 -11.90
CA TYR A 525 -13.70 7.53 -13.22
C TYR A 525 -12.59 6.45 -13.18
N TRP A 526 -11.92 6.27 -12.04
CA TRP A 526 -10.90 5.22 -11.84
C TRP A 526 -11.47 3.87 -11.36
N GLN A 527 -12.78 3.78 -11.16
CA GLN A 527 -13.49 2.54 -10.83
C GLN A 527 -13.94 1.91 -12.16
N TRP A 528 -12.96 1.51 -12.96
CA TRP A 528 -13.17 0.93 -14.29
C TRP A 528 -13.65 -0.52 -14.17
N GLN A 529 -14.69 -0.86 -14.93
CA GLN A 529 -15.32 -2.19 -15.13
C GLN A 529 -14.99 -3.29 -14.09
N MET A 530 -15.68 -3.27 -12.93
CA MET A 530 -15.79 -4.47 -12.07
C MET A 530 -16.93 -5.41 -12.52
N GLU A 531 -17.58 -5.12 -13.65
CA GLU A 531 -18.83 -5.74 -14.08
C GLU A 531 -18.63 -7.02 -14.94
N GLN A 532 -17.42 -7.59 -15.01
CA GLN A 532 -17.17 -8.79 -15.83
C GLN A 532 -16.73 -10.05 -15.08
N GLN A 533 -16.71 -10.06 -13.74
CA GLN A 533 -16.36 -11.27 -12.96
C GLN A 533 -17.27 -11.59 -11.78
N ILE A 534 -18.37 -10.88 -11.61
CA ILE A 534 -19.31 -11.13 -10.51
C ILE A 534 -20.50 -11.88 -11.12
N PRO A 535 -20.82 -13.10 -10.68
CA PRO A 535 -22.07 -13.75 -11.08
C PRO A 535 -23.20 -12.79 -10.79
N VAL A 536 -24.05 -12.59 -11.80
CA VAL A 536 -25.29 -11.85 -11.69
C VAL A 536 -26.03 -12.32 -10.44
N ALA A 537 -26.60 -11.37 -9.71
CA ALA A 537 -27.54 -11.60 -8.62
C ALA A 537 -28.44 -12.81 -8.91
N CYS A 538 -28.88 -13.51 -7.87
CA CYS A 538 -29.73 -14.72 -7.81
C CYS A 538 -30.90 -14.86 -8.85
N SER A 539 -31.16 -13.86 -9.68
CA SER A 539 -31.94 -13.91 -10.90
C SER A 539 -31.10 -14.17 -12.18
N MET A 540 -31.36 -15.30 -12.85
CA MET A 540 -31.06 -15.60 -14.28
C MET A 540 -29.72 -16.27 -14.66
N ILE A 541 -29.43 -17.46 -14.12
CA ILE A 541 -28.67 -18.50 -14.87
C ILE A 541 -29.33 -19.87 -14.70
N ALA A 542 -30.62 -19.96 -15.02
CA ALA A 542 -31.28 -21.20 -15.44
C ALA A 542 -31.49 -21.12 -16.95
N GLY A 543 -30.41 -21.20 -17.71
CA GLY A 543 -30.45 -21.05 -19.16
C GLY A 543 -29.08 -21.17 -19.80
N SER A 544 -28.77 -22.38 -20.28
CA SER A 544 -27.75 -22.62 -21.31
C SER A 544 -26.32 -22.15 -20.95
N LEU A 545 -25.66 -22.86 -20.02
CA LEU A 545 -24.22 -23.07 -20.15
C LEU A 545 -23.98 -24.11 -21.25
N ASN A 546 -24.21 -23.70 -22.49
CA ASN A 546 -23.57 -24.34 -23.62
C ASN A 546 -22.08 -24.04 -23.47
N ARG A 547 -21.32 -24.98 -22.87
CA ARG A 547 -19.86 -24.96 -22.86
C ARG A 547 -19.39 -25.12 -24.31
N GLY A 548 -19.47 -24.03 -25.07
CA GLY A 548 -18.73 -23.88 -26.30
C GLY A 548 -17.25 -23.96 -25.92
N ARG A 549 -16.63 -25.10 -26.20
CA ARG A 549 -15.18 -25.18 -26.34
C ARG A 549 -14.80 -24.18 -27.42
N PHE A 550 -14.43 -22.95 -27.04
CA PHE A 550 -13.69 -22.09 -27.95
C PHE A 550 -12.36 -22.81 -28.21
N ALA A 551 -12.26 -23.45 -29.37
CA ALA A 551 -11.01 -24.03 -29.81
C ALA A 551 -9.97 -22.90 -29.87
N VAL A 552 -8.72 -23.16 -29.44
CA VAL A 552 -7.59 -22.21 -29.53
C VAL A 552 -7.49 -21.60 -30.95
N TYR A 553 -7.87 -22.38 -31.96
CA TYR A 553 -7.99 -21.95 -33.35
C TYR A 553 -8.96 -20.78 -33.58
N GLU A 554 -10.12 -20.79 -32.94
CA GLU A 554 -11.10 -19.69 -33.04
C GLU A 554 -10.60 -18.42 -32.34
N LEU A 555 -9.83 -18.58 -31.25
CA LEU A 555 -9.18 -17.45 -30.58
C LEU A 555 -8.09 -16.81 -31.45
N ILE A 556 -7.30 -17.62 -32.16
CA ILE A 556 -6.26 -17.14 -33.08
C ILE A 556 -6.89 -16.40 -34.26
N LYS A 557 -7.98 -16.95 -34.84
CA LYS A 557 -8.73 -16.27 -35.91
C LYS A 557 -9.31 -14.93 -35.44
N ALA A 558 -9.91 -14.92 -34.25
CA ALA A 558 -10.57 -13.74 -33.71
C ALA A 558 -9.57 -12.61 -33.37
N GLY A 559 -8.35 -12.94 -32.93
CA GLY A 559 -7.30 -11.96 -32.66
C GLY A 559 -6.54 -11.44 -33.90
N GLY A 560 -6.89 -11.87 -35.12
CA GLY A 560 -6.29 -11.31 -36.34
C GLY A 560 -4.77 -11.55 -36.47
N LEU A 561 -4.12 -10.75 -37.32
CA LEU A 561 -2.73 -10.98 -37.76
C LEU A 561 -1.69 -10.92 -36.64
N LEU A 562 -1.92 -10.10 -35.60
CA LEU A 562 -0.94 -9.91 -34.52
C LEU A 562 -0.90 -11.07 -33.53
N MET A 563 -1.80 -12.05 -33.63
CA MET A 563 -1.70 -13.28 -32.85
C MET A 563 -0.44 -14.10 -33.20
N TRP A 564 -0.03 -14.13 -34.47
CA TRP A 564 1.15 -14.89 -34.91
C TRP A 564 2.47 -14.44 -34.24
N PRO A 565 2.84 -13.14 -34.25
CA PRO A 565 4.04 -12.70 -33.54
C PRO A 565 3.94 -12.86 -32.02
N ILE A 566 2.74 -12.74 -31.43
CA ILE A 566 2.53 -13.00 -29.99
C ILE A 566 2.76 -14.49 -29.67
N ILE A 567 2.28 -15.41 -30.51
CA ILE A 567 2.52 -16.85 -30.36
C ILE A 567 4.00 -17.17 -30.53
N ALA A 568 4.69 -16.56 -31.50
CA ALA A 568 6.13 -16.72 -31.67
C ALA A 568 6.91 -16.27 -30.41
N CYS A 569 6.50 -15.13 -29.83
CA CYS A 569 7.04 -14.65 -28.55
C CYS A 569 6.79 -15.65 -27.42
N SER A 570 5.59 -16.24 -27.34
CA SER A 570 5.24 -17.25 -26.35
C SER A 570 6.12 -18.49 -26.43
N VAL A 571 6.30 -19.04 -27.64
CA VAL A 571 7.11 -20.23 -27.88
C VAL A 571 8.58 -19.95 -27.56
N ALA A 572 9.11 -18.81 -28.00
CA ALA A 572 10.49 -18.41 -27.71
C ALA A 572 10.72 -18.20 -26.20
N ALA A 573 9.81 -17.51 -25.51
CA ALA A 573 9.90 -17.30 -24.07
C ALA A 573 9.87 -18.62 -23.31
N MET A 574 8.99 -19.55 -23.69
CA MET A 574 8.90 -20.87 -23.07
C MET A 574 10.19 -21.68 -23.30
N ALA A 575 10.72 -21.68 -24.53
CA ALA A 575 11.95 -22.38 -24.86
C ALA A 575 13.15 -21.85 -24.06
N ILE A 576 13.33 -20.52 -24.00
CA ILE A 576 14.40 -19.88 -23.20
C ILE A 576 14.22 -20.23 -21.72
N THR A 577 12.99 -20.14 -21.19
CA THR A 577 12.72 -20.42 -19.78
C THR A 577 13.10 -21.85 -19.42
N LEU A 578 12.65 -22.84 -20.19
CA LEU A 578 12.94 -24.25 -19.92
C LEU A 578 14.43 -24.58 -20.05
N GLU A 579 15.09 -24.05 -21.08
CA GLU A 579 16.52 -24.27 -21.31
C GLU A 579 17.36 -23.64 -20.18
N ARG A 580 17.08 -22.40 -19.78
CA ARG A 580 17.77 -21.71 -18.67
C ARG A 580 17.53 -22.41 -17.32
N MET A 581 16.29 -22.83 -17.03
CA MET A 581 15.98 -23.60 -15.80
C MET A 581 16.79 -24.90 -15.72
N TRP A 582 17.05 -25.56 -16.85
CA TRP A 582 17.87 -26.77 -16.90
C TRP A 582 19.38 -26.48 -16.80
N ALA A 583 19.83 -25.38 -17.42
CA ALA A 583 21.22 -24.94 -17.39
C ALA A 583 21.67 -24.47 -15.99
N TYR A 584 20.80 -23.75 -15.26
CA TYR A 584 21.11 -23.16 -13.94
C TYR A 584 20.97 -24.13 -12.76
N ARG A 585 20.86 -25.42 -13.01
CA ARG A 585 20.85 -26.40 -11.92
C ARG A 585 22.19 -26.36 -11.18
N ARG A 586 22.13 -26.17 -9.86
CA ARG A 586 23.30 -25.99 -8.98
C ARG A 586 24.38 -27.06 -9.23
N LYS A 587 24.00 -28.34 -9.32
CA LYS A 587 24.93 -29.46 -9.59
C LYS A 587 25.78 -29.32 -10.86
N ARG A 588 25.35 -28.51 -11.83
CA ARG A 588 26.05 -28.27 -13.10
C ARG A 588 26.91 -27.02 -13.08
N VAL A 589 26.49 -25.99 -12.34
CA VAL A 589 27.17 -24.69 -12.29
C VAL A 589 28.19 -24.65 -11.14
N VAL A 590 27.77 -25.12 -9.95
CA VAL A 590 28.51 -25.12 -8.69
C VAL A 590 28.42 -26.51 -8.05
N PRO A 591 29.22 -27.50 -8.51
CA PRO A 591 29.20 -28.85 -7.93
C PRO A 591 29.77 -28.86 -6.50
N ASP A 592 29.01 -29.41 -5.54
CA ASP A 592 29.32 -29.29 -4.09
C ASP A 592 30.67 -29.93 -3.66
N HIS A 593 31.21 -30.87 -4.45
CA HIS A 593 32.43 -31.61 -4.12
C HIS A 593 33.68 -31.15 -4.89
N LEU A 594 33.56 -30.14 -5.74
CA LEU A 594 34.65 -29.73 -6.62
C LEU A 594 35.84 -29.14 -5.85
N LEU A 595 35.59 -28.17 -4.96
CA LEU A 595 36.64 -27.55 -4.16
C LEU A 595 37.31 -28.55 -3.18
N PRO A 596 36.57 -29.39 -2.42
CA PRO A 596 37.17 -30.46 -1.60
C PRO A 596 38.04 -31.44 -2.40
N GLN A 597 37.64 -31.77 -3.64
CA GLN A 597 38.42 -32.65 -4.51
C GLN A 597 39.74 -31.98 -4.93
N ILE A 598 39.69 -30.71 -5.35
CA ILE A 598 40.88 -29.93 -5.69
C ILE A 598 41.85 -29.86 -4.51
N TRP A 599 41.34 -29.61 -3.31
CA TRP A 599 42.16 -29.56 -2.09
C TRP A 599 42.88 -30.89 -1.81
N LYS A 600 42.18 -32.02 -1.97
CA LYS A 600 42.76 -33.35 -1.81
C LYS A 600 43.88 -33.62 -2.84
N LEU A 601 43.72 -33.14 -4.07
CA LEU A 601 44.73 -33.27 -5.12
C LEU A 601 45.95 -32.38 -4.85
N TYR A 602 45.72 -31.15 -4.39
CA TYR A 602 46.78 -30.21 -4.01
C TYR A 602 47.66 -30.78 -2.90
N LYS A 603 47.06 -31.28 -1.80
CA LYS A 603 47.80 -31.87 -0.68
C LYS A 603 48.65 -33.07 -1.05
N LYS A 604 48.24 -33.83 -2.07
CA LYS A 604 48.99 -34.99 -2.56
C LYS A 604 50.07 -34.63 -3.58
N GLY A 605 50.18 -33.37 -3.99
CA GLY A 605 51.09 -32.94 -5.05
C GLY A 605 50.73 -33.48 -6.44
N GLU A 606 49.49 -33.90 -6.65
CA GLU A 606 49.04 -34.54 -7.91
C GLU A 606 48.25 -33.58 -8.82
N LEU A 607 48.52 -32.27 -8.78
CA LEU A 607 47.94 -31.29 -9.69
C LEU A 607 48.83 -31.10 -10.91
N ASP A 608 48.62 -31.92 -11.93
CA ASP A 608 49.26 -31.77 -13.23
C ASP A 608 48.39 -30.93 -14.20
N ARG A 609 48.98 -30.55 -15.34
CA ARG A 609 48.31 -29.76 -16.38
C ARG A 609 47.05 -30.46 -16.94
N GLN A 610 47.04 -31.79 -17.00
CA GLN A 610 45.89 -32.54 -17.51
C GLN A 610 44.69 -32.47 -16.56
N ARG A 611 44.93 -32.57 -15.24
CA ARG A 611 43.89 -32.49 -14.22
C ARG A 611 43.31 -31.09 -14.10
N ILE A 612 44.13 -30.03 -14.25
CA ILE A 612 43.64 -28.64 -14.29
C ILE A 612 42.70 -28.42 -15.49
N LEU A 613 43.02 -28.98 -16.66
CA LEU A 613 42.14 -28.93 -17.83
C LEU A 613 40.83 -29.69 -17.61
N ALA A 614 40.88 -30.87 -16.98
CA ALA A 614 39.67 -31.62 -16.63
C ALA A 614 38.76 -30.86 -15.64
N ILE A 615 39.34 -30.13 -14.68
CA ILE A 615 38.60 -29.25 -13.77
C ILE A 615 37.95 -28.10 -14.56
N ARG A 616 38.68 -27.51 -15.51
CA ARG A 616 38.19 -26.39 -16.34
C ARG A 616 36.93 -26.76 -17.15
N GLU A 617 36.86 -27.98 -17.66
CA GLU A 617 35.74 -28.47 -18.49
C GLU A 617 34.54 -28.98 -17.67
N SER A 618 34.72 -29.18 -16.36
CA SER A 618 33.69 -29.82 -15.51
C SER A 618 32.45 -28.95 -15.28
N SER A 619 32.63 -27.64 -15.11
CA SER A 619 31.58 -26.70 -14.72
C SER A 619 32.04 -25.24 -14.86
N PRO A 620 31.12 -24.27 -14.91
CA PRO A 620 31.40 -22.84 -14.75
C PRO A 620 32.31 -22.51 -13.55
N LEU A 621 32.01 -23.05 -12.35
CA LEU A 621 32.89 -22.92 -11.19
C LEU A 621 34.27 -23.52 -11.46
N GLY A 622 34.32 -24.71 -12.06
CA GLY A 622 35.58 -25.38 -12.40
C GLY A 622 36.46 -24.55 -13.35
N ARG A 623 35.86 -23.80 -14.26
CA ARG A 623 36.58 -22.88 -15.14
C ARG A 623 37.26 -21.76 -14.35
N MET A 624 36.55 -21.16 -13.39
CA MET A 624 37.12 -20.14 -12.48
C MET A 624 38.23 -20.71 -11.60
N LEU A 625 38.00 -21.87 -10.98
CA LEU A 625 38.98 -22.50 -10.09
C LEU A 625 40.24 -22.94 -10.87
N ALA A 626 40.10 -23.44 -12.09
CA ALA A 626 41.23 -23.82 -12.93
C ALA A 626 42.11 -22.61 -13.33
N THR A 627 41.50 -21.44 -13.58
CA THR A 627 42.24 -20.18 -13.81
C THR A 627 43.04 -19.79 -12.57
N GLY A 628 42.46 -19.95 -11.38
CA GLY A 628 43.17 -19.76 -10.12
C GLY A 628 44.36 -20.72 -9.95
N LEU A 629 44.14 -22.02 -10.16
CA LEU A 629 45.19 -23.04 -10.07
C LEU A 629 46.33 -22.84 -11.08
N SER A 630 46.02 -22.28 -12.26
CA SER A 630 47.04 -21.94 -13.26
C SER A 630 47.94 -20.79 -12.82
N ASN A 631 47.50 -19.98 -11.85
CA ASN A 631 48.22 -18.85 -11.27
C ASN A 631 48.75 -19.14 -9.85
N LEU A 632 48.81 -20.42 -9.45
CA LEU A 632 49.20 -20.85 -8.09
C LEU A 632 50.56 -20.30 -7.62
N HIS A 633 51.52 -20.12 -8.53
CA HIS A 633 52.87 -19.64 -8.22
C HIS A 633 53.00 -18.10 -8.21
N HIS A 634 51.91 -17.36 -8.48
CA HIS A 634 51.88 -15.91 -8.42
C HIS A 634 51.38 -15.39 -7.05
N SER A 635 51.44 -14.08 -6.84
CA SER A 635 50.92 -13.45 -5.63
C SER A 635 49.40 -13.66 -5.51
N ARG A 636 48.91 -13.64 -4.27
CA ARG A 636 47.48 -13.75 -3.94
C ARG A 636 46.62 -12.75 -4.74
N GLU A 637 47.12 -11.52 -4.90
CA GLU A 637 46.44 -10.46 -5.64
C GLU A 637 46.27 -10.82 -7.12
N VAL A 638 47.34 -11.28 -7.79
CA VAL A 638 47.31 -11.68 -9.21
C VAL A 638 46.37 -12.87 -9.43
N MET A 639 46.41 -13.86 -8.53
CA MET A 639 45.50 -15.01 -8.60
C MET A 639 44.04 -14.59 -8.43
N LYS A 640 43.76 -13.70 -7.47
CA LYS A 640 42.41 -13.17 -7.24
C LYS A 640 41.90 -12.39 -8.44
N GLU A 641 42.70 -11.47 -8.99
CA GLU A 641 42.33 -10.69 -10.18
C GLU A 641 42.02 -11.57 -11.39
N ALA A 642 42.83 -12.60 -11.64
CA ALA A 642 42.61 -13.54 -12.73
C ALA A 642 41.31 -14.35 -12.57
N ILE A 643 40.97 -14.75 -11.34
CA ILE A 643 39.70 -15.44 -11.04
C ILE A 643 38.51 -14.48 -11.18
N GLU A 644 38.63 -13.24 -10.69
CA GLU A 644 37.58 -12.21 -10.84
C GLU A 644 37.31 -11.89 -12.31
N GLU A 645 38.35 -11.83 -13.15
CA GLU A 645 38.21 -11.63 -14.60
C GLU A 645 37.50 -12.79 -15.29
N GLU A 646 37.90 -14.03 -15.03
CA GLU A 646 37.22 -15.22 -15.56
C GLU A 646 35.78 -15.33 -15.02
N GLY A 647 35.55 -14.97 -13.75
CA GLY A 647 34.23 -14.93 -13.13
C GLY A 647 33.27 -13.99 -13.84
N ARG A 648 33.73 -12.80 -14.22
CA ARG A 648 32.93 -11.85 -15.03
C ARG A 648 32.51 -12.46 -16.37
N GLN A 649 33.41 -13.18 -17.05
CA GLN A 649 33.08 -13.85 -18.31
C GLN A 649 32.08 -14.99 -18.13
N VAL A 650 32.24 -15.80 -17.08
CA VAL A 650 31.32 -16.89 -16.72
C VAL A 650 29.92 -16.36 -16.42
N VAL A 651 29.80 -15.31 -15.60
CA VAL A 651 28.50 -14.69 -15.28
C VAL A 651 27.84 -14.14 -16.55
N HIS A 652 28.59 -13.46 -17.41
CA HIS A 652 28.07 -12.96 -18.68
C HIS A 652 27.52 -14.09 -19.59
N GLU A 653 28.17 -15.25 -19.62
CA GLU A 653 27.66 -16.43 -20.33
C GLU A 653 26.39 -17.01 -19.71
N LEU A 654 26.29 -16.99 -18.38
CA LEU A 654 25.09 -17.44 -17.67
C LEU A 654 23.90 -16.55 -18.01
N GLU A 655 24.08 -15.22 -18.07
CA GLU A 655 23.05 -14.25 -18.43
C GLU A 655 22.57 -14.34 -19.90
N ARG A 656 23.26 -15.13 -20.74
CA ARG A 656 22.89 -15.31 -22.15
C ARG A 656 21.43 -15.74 -22.29
N TYR A 657 20.71 -15.06 -23.17
CA TYR A 657 19.26 -15.17 -23.44
C TYR A 657 18.31 -14.55 -22.40
N LEU A 658 18.78 -14.12 -21.22
CA LEU A 658 17.91 -13.40 -20.27
C LEU A 658 17.44 -12.07 -20.85
N ASN A 659 18.33 -11.31 -21.50
CA ASN A 659 17.96 -10.07 -22.19
C ASN A 659 16.89 -10.29 -23.28
N ALA A 660 16.95 -11.42 -24.00
CA ALA A 660 15.95 -11.76 -25.00
C ALA A 660 14.59 -12.07 -24.34
N LEU A 661 14.58 -12.80 -23.23
CA LEU A 661 13.37 -13.06 -22.44
C LEU A 661 12.75 -11.78 -21.87
N GLY A 662 13.59 -10.88 -21.33
CA GLY A 662 13.17 -9.55 -20.89
C GLY A 662 12.61 -8.69 -22.02
N THR A 663 13.21 -8.75 -23.21
CA THR A 663 12.72 -8.08 -24.41
C THR A 663 11.35 -8.63 -24.83
N ILE A 664 11.18 -9.95 -24.84
CA ILE A 664 9.88 -10.59 -25.13
C ILE A 664 8.80 -10.12 -24.14
N ALA A 665 9.13 -10.07 -22.85
CA ALA A 665 8.22 -9.57 -21.82
C ALA A 665 7.81 -8.10 -22.05
N ALA A 666 8.72 -7.27 -22.57
CA ALA A 666 8.46 -5.86 -22.85
C ALA A 666 7.67 -5.62 -24.15
N ILE A 667 7.93 -6.39 -25.22
CA ILE A 667 7.28 -6.18 -26.52
C ILE A 667 5.92 -6.86 -26.64
N SER A 668 5.67 -7.96 -25.90
CA SER A 668 4.41 -8.72 -26.02
C SER A 668 3.16 -7.88 -25.70
N PRO A 669 3.15 -7.00 -24.67
CA PRO A 669 2.04 -6.07 -24.44
C PRO A 669 1.91 -5.02 -25.54
N LEU A 670 3.03 -4.57 -26.11
CA LEU A 670 3.04 -3.57 -27.20
C LEU A 670 2.47 -4.16 -28.49
N LEU A 671 2.74 -5.43 -28.79
CA LEU A 671 2.11 -6.17 -29.88
C LEU A 671 0.60 -6.32 -29.64
N GLY A 672 0.18 -6.61 -28.41
CA GLY A 672 -1.22 -6.66 -28.04
C GLY A 672 -1.93 -5.31 -28.17
N LEU A 673 -1.27 -4.21 -27.78
CA LEU A 673 -1.78 -2.85 -27.92
C LEU A 673 -1.89 -2.43 -29.39
N LEU A 674 -0.90 -2.79 -30.21
CA LEU A 674 -0.95 -2.54 -31.65
C LEU A 674 -2.16 -3.26 -32.28
N GLY A 675 -2.50 -4.44 -31.79
CA GLY A 675 -3.70 -5.19 -32.21
C GLY A 675 -4.99 -4.45 -31.86
N THR A 676 -5.03 -3.81 -30.67
CA THR A 676 -6.12 -2.90 -30.29
C THR A 676 -6.28 -1.74 -31.26
N VAL A 677 -5.16 -1.08 -31.60
CA VAL A 677 -5.17 0.05 -32.54
C VAL A 677 -5.70 -0.38 -33.90
N ILE A 678 -5.24 -1.53 -34.42
CA ILE A 678 -5.72 -2.09 -35.70
C ILE A 678 -7.21 -2.43 -35.63
N GLY A 679 -7.67 -3.09 -34.55
CA GLY A 679 -9.08 -3.41 -34.35
C GLY A 679 -9.96 -2.16 -34.29
N MET A 680 -9.52 -1.10 -33.60
CA MET A 680 -10.24 0.18 -33.57
C MET A 680 -10.27 0.88 -34.92
N ILE A 681 -9.18 0.84 -35.70
CA ILE A 681 -9.17 1.36 -37.08
C ILE A 681 -10.21 0.62 -37.94
N LYS A 682 -10.33 -0.70 -37.79
CA LYS A 682 -11.36 -1.51 -38.48
C LYS A 682 -12.78 -1.10 -38.08
N VAL A 683 -13.02 -0.81 -36.81
CA VAL A 683 -14.32 -0.32 -36.32
C VAL A 683 -14.66 1.03 -36.96
N PHE A 684 -13.75 2.00 -36.94
CA PHE A 684 -14.01 3.34 -37.50
C PHE A 684 -14.18 3.32 -39.02
N THR A 685 -13.43 2.47 -39.73
CA THR A 685 -13.60 2.27 -41.18
C THR A 685 -14.92 1.59 -41.52
N ALA A 686 -15.38 0.63 -40.71
CA ALA A 686 -16.71 0.02 -40.86
C ALA A 686 -17.85 1.02 -40.61
N ILE A 687 -17.72 1.88 -39.58
CA ILE A 687 -18.70 2.95 -39.29
C ILE A 687 -18.81 3.92 -40.47
N THR A 688 -17.68 4.30 -41.07
CA THR A 688 -17.67 5.23 -42.22
C THR A 688 -18.22 4.60 -43.50
N ALA A 689 -18.04 3.29 -43.70
CA ALA A 689 -18.53 2.61 -44.90
C ALA A 689 -20.02 2.21 -44.84
N ALA A 690 -20.51 1.73 -43.68
CA ALA A 690 -21.83 1.11 -43.55
C ALA A 690 -22.78 1.84 -42.58
N GLY A 691 -22.32 2.91 -41.92
CA GLY A 691 -23.06 3.58 -40.85
C GLY A 691 -23.09 2.78 -39.54
N VAL A 692 -23.64 3.37 -38.48
CA VAL A 692 -23.67 2.79 -37.12
C VAL A 692 -24.69 1.64 -36.99
N GLY A 693 -25.47 1.36 -38.04
CA GLY A 693 -26.69 0.55 -37.97
C GLY A 693 -26.54 -0.97 -37.84
N ASN A 694 -25.34 -1.53 -38.01
CA ASN A 694 -25.11 -2.98 -37.87
C ASN A 694 -24.12 -3.31 -36.74
N PRO A 695 -24.61 -3.59 -35.51
CA PRO A 695 -23.78 -3.91 -34.35
C PRO A 695 -22.85 -5.10 -34.55
N GLY A 696 -23.20 -6.06 -35.42
CA GLY A 696 -22.39 -7.25 -35.69
C GLY A 696 -21.04 -6.92 -36.34
N VAL A 697 -21.01 -5.90 -37.21
CA VAL A 697 -19.78 -5.47 -37.89
C VAL A 697 -18.85 -4.71 -36.91
N LEU A 698 -19.43 -3.99 -35.96
CA LEU A 698 -18.69 -3.29 -34.90
C LEU A 698 -18.10 -4.27 -33.87
N ALA A 699 -18.86 -5.31 -33.52
CA ALA A 699 -18.46 -6.32 -32.53
C ALA A 699 -17.19 -7.07 -32.94
N GLY A 700 -16.99 -7.35 -34.24
CA GLY A 700 -15.80 -8.05 -34.74
C GLY A 700 -14.49 -7.28 -34.49
N GLY A 701 -14.45 -5.99 -34.83
CA GLY A 701 -13.24 -5.17 -34.65
C GLY A 701 -12.91 -4.89 -33.18
N ILE A 702 -13.94 -4.75 -32.33
CA ILE A 702 -13.76 -4.62 -30.87
C ILE A 702 -13.27 -5.95 -30.27
N SER A 703 -13.80 -7.08 -30.71
CA SER A 703 -13.37 -8.41 -30.24
C SER A 703 -11.90 -8.69 -30.61
N GLU A 704 -11.49 -8.39 -31.84
CA GLU A 704 -10.10 -8.50 -32.29
C GLU A 704 -9.16 -7.64 -31.44
N ALA A 705 -9.57 -6.39 -31.16
CA ALA A 705 -8.82 -5.46 -30.32
C ALA A 705 -8.59 -5.99 -28.90
N LEU A 706 -9.60 -6.58 -28.27
CA LEU A 706 -9.51 -7.10 -26.89
C LEU A 706 -8.73 -8.41 -26.81
N ILE A 707 -8.93 -9.32 -27.76
CA ILE A 707 -8.29 -10.64 -27.77
C ILE A 707 -6.77 -10.50 -27.96
N THR A 708 -6.34 -9.63 -28.88
CA THR A 708 -4.91 -9.36 -29.10
C THR A 708 -4.21 -8.79 -27.87
N THR A 709 -4.83 -7.84 -27.17
CA THR A 709 -4.29 -7.28 -25.92
C THR A 709 -4.16 -8.34 -24.84
N ALA A 710 -5.22 -9.12 -24.63
CA ALA A 710 -5.23 -10.20 -23.65
C ALA A 710 -4.14 -11.24 -23.96
N ALA A 711 -3.98 -11.62 -25.23
CA ALA A 711 -2.93 -12.54 -25.68
C ALA A 711 -1.54 -11.96 -25.41
N GLY A 712 -1.29 -10.69 -25.73
CA GLY A 712 -0.01 -10.03 -25.48
C GLY A 712 0.37 -10.01 -23.99
N LEU A 713 -0.60 -9.70 -23.13
CA LEU A 713 -0.41 -9.73 -21.67
C LEU A 713 -0.19 -11.14 -21.12
N SER A 714 -0.89 -12.14 -21.68
CA SER A 714 -0.75 -13.55 -21.26
C SER A 714 0.64 -14.12 -21.52
N VAL A 715 1.37 -13.59 -22.51
CA VAL A 715 2.77 -13.93 -22.78
C VAL A 715 3.72 -13.09 -21.95
N ALA A 716 3.44 -11.80 -21.80
CA ALA A 716 4.30 -10.86 -21.10
C ALA A 716 4.48 -11.19 -19.61
N ILE A 717 3.38 -11.50 -18.92
CA ILE A 717 3.38 -11.70 -17.46
C ILE A 717 4.25 -12.91 -17.08
N PRO A 718 4.05 -14.12 -17.64
CA PRO A 718 4.93 -15.26 -17.33
C PRO A 718 6.37 -15.03 -17.75
N SER A 719 6.61 -14.39 -18.90
CA SER A 719 7.97 -14.10 -19.38
C SER A 719 8.72 -13.15 -18.44
N LEU A 720 8.03 -12.15 -17.89
CA LEU A 720 8.62 -11.22 -16.91
C LEU A 720 8.93 -11.91 -15.58
N ILE A 721 8.02 -12.77 -15.09
CA ILE A 721 8.23 -13.56 -13.88
C ILE A 721 9.43 -14.50 -14.06
N ALA A 722 9.48 -15.22 -15.18
CA ALA A 722 10.60 -16.11 -15.51
C ALA A 722 11.92 -15.35 -15.63
N HIS A 723 11.94 -14.19 -16.31
CA HIS A 723 13.12 -13.34 -16.39
C HIS A 723 13.61 -12.92 -15.00
N ARG A 724 12.75 -12.39 -14.14
CA ARG A 724 13.12 -11.97 -12.78
C ARG A 724 13.63 -13.14 -11.93
N TYR A 725 12.96 -14.29 -11.99
CA TYR A 725 13.37 -15.49 -11.27
C TYR A 725 14.74 -15.98 -11.73
N LEU A 726 14.96 -16.06 -13.05
CA LEU A 726 16.19 -16.55 -13.64
C LEU A 726 17.37 -15.59 -13.42
N THR A 727 17.16 -14.27 -13.49
CA THR A 727 18.17 -13.27 -13.10
C THR A 727 18.59 -13.46 -11.65
N GLY A 728 17.62 -13.55 -10.72
CA GLY A 728 17.95 -13.79 -9.31
C GLY A 728 18.66 -15.13 -9.08
N LYS A 729 18.39 -16.15 -9.91
CA LYS A 729 19.12 -17.43 -9.85
C LYS A 729 20.57 -17.30 -10.33
N VAL A 730 20.84 -16.48 -11.35
CA VAL A 730 22.21 -16.19 -11.79
C VAL A 730 22.98 -15.47 -10.68
N ASP A 731 22.38 -14.48 -10.02
CA ASP A 731 23.00 -13.77 -8.89
C ASP A 731 23.37 -14.72 -7.75
N GLU A 732 22.45 -15.62 -7.35
CA GLU A 732 22.70 -16.64 -6.33
C GLU A 732 23.87 -17.57 -6.71
N LEU A 733 23.93 -17.99 -7.98
CA LEU A 733 25.01 -18.83 -8.48
C LEU A 733 26.35 -18.09 -8.56
N ALA A 734 26.33 -16.81 -8.94
CA ALA A 734 27.53 -15.96 -8.99
C ALA A 734 28.16 -15.81 -7.60
N ILE A 735 27.35 -15.47 -6.59
CA ILE A 735 27.81 -15.37 -5.19
C ILE A 735 28.38 -16.72 -4.72
N ALA A 736 27.70 -17.83 -5.01
CA ALA A 736 28.17 -19.16 -4.62
C ALA A 736 29.51 -19.52 -5.30
N MET A 737 29.72 -19.12 -6.56
CA MET A 737 30.99 -19.33 -7.25
C MET A 737 32.11 -18.47 -6.67
N GLU A 738 31.85 -17.19 -6.39
CA GLU A 738 32.79 -16.26 -5.76
C GLU A 738 33.22 -16.74 -4.38
N GLU A 739 32.27 -17.21 -3.55
CA GLU A 739 32.58 -17.73 -2.22
C GLU A 739 33.53 -18.93 -2.28
N GLN A 740 33.29 -19.86 -3.21
CA GLN A 740 34.17 -21.03 -3.41
C GLN A 740 35.54 -20.64 -3.96
N ALA A 741 35.59 -19.66 -4.87
CA ALA A 741 36.83 -19.11 -5.40
C ALA A 741 37.69 -18.45 -4.32
N ILE A 742 37.09 -17.59 -3.49
CA ILE A 742 37.78 -16.89 -2.39
C ILE A 742 38.30 -17.91 -1.37
N LYS A 743 37.47 -18.89 -0.99
CA LYS A 743 37.88 -19.99 -0.09
C LYS A 743 39.11 -20.73 -0.64
N MET A 744 39.17 -20.98 -1.95
CA MET A 744 40.33 -21.62 -2.57
C MET A 744 41.60 -20.76 -2.43
N VAL A 745 41.50 -19.45 -2.70
CA VAL A 745 42.64 -18.52 -2.62
C VAL A 745 43.18 -18.43 -1.19
N GLU A 746 42.30 -18.26 -0.20
CA GLU A 746 42.70 -18.15 1.22
C GLU A 746 43.39 -19.43 1.74
N VAL A 747 42.90 -20.58 1.31
CA VAL A 747 43.40 -21.90 1.72
C VAL A 747 44.74 -22.23 1.03
N LEU A 748 44.95 -21.81 -0.22
CA LEU A 748 46.21 -22.03 -0.95
C LEU A 748 47.34 -21.09 -0.50
N HIS A 749 47.01 -19.87 -0.06
CA HIS A 749 47.98 -18.86 0.42
C HIS A 749 48.11 -18.78 1.95
N GLY A 750 47.39 -19.63 2.71
CA GLY A 750 47.65 -19.87 4.15
C GLY A 750 47.04 -18.86 5.13
N GLU A 751 46.01 -18.09 4.72
CA GLU A 751 45.37 -17.06 5.57
C GLU A 751 44.15 -17.58 6.37
N ARG A 752 43.78 -18.86 6.20
CA ARG A 752 42.72 -19.54 6.96
C ARG A 752 43.19 -20.90 7.46
N GLU A 753 43.15 -21.12 8.78
CA GLU A 753 43.21 -22.47 9.35
C GLU A 753 41.83 -23.12 9.29
N GLN A 754 41.73 -24.21 8.53
CA GLN A 754 40.62 -25.18 8.38
C GLN A 754 39.21 -24.65 8.06
#